data_AF-K9G1C3-F1
#
_entry.id   AF-K9G1C3-F1
#
_cell.length_a   1.000
_cell.length_b   1.000
_cell.length_c   1.000
_cell.angle_alpha   90.00
_cell.angle_beta   90.00
_cell.angle_gamma   90.00
#
_symmetry.space_group_name_H-M   'P 1'
#
loop_
_entity.id
_entity.type
_entity.pdbx_description
1 polymer ?
#
loop_
_entity_poly.entity_id
_entity_poly.type
_entity_poly.pdbx_seq_one_letter_code
_entity_poly.pdbx_strand_id
1 'polypeptide(L)'
;MHIQSIPMWTGKGNNYAYLVTDESTKQSVIIDPANPPEVAPELKTQIASGKIDLTAIVNTHHHWDHAGGNHDILKEFKGLQVIGGKDCPSVTKTPTHGEEFKIGDRISVKALHTPCHTQDSICYYMQDGDERVVFTGDTLFIGGCGRFFEGSAKEMHKALNETLAALPDDTKVYPGHEYTKANVKFCIAVSQTEPIKKLQAFAEKNKETQGKFTIGDEKLHNVFMRVNNYGGASDSEVQNHLEVVFYPDSNHRRKSSLVTMDKPRIQPHPAQNDRTTACYVHSLIASEWTSPPHYLKDREGTEDAIQTFNEIETKPVTNTKGIEPEELVSVVDRDNKPLPTIIESRHLTKRQLSDMAWNVRKLSKKLGSIKLRLTVKNIFIVSKAQDQSLVSLTRKVTRWLLSKDRDSPYVVYVERRLETNADFGALQLVQDEPSAEGRLKYWDPKLAQEQPHLFDFVITLGGDGTVLYTSWLFQRIVPPVLSFALGSLGFLTNFNFADYQNSLNNAFRDGVFVSLRLRFECTIMRSKARMRDPHSRSLSDRDLVEELIGEEGEDTLTHTPDKVYEILNDVVLDRGPNPTMSQIELFGDDEHFTTLLADGICIATPTGSTAYNLAAGGSLSHPENPVILVTAICAHTLSFRPIILPDTIVLRMGVPYDARTSSWASFDGRERIELHPGDYVTVSASRYPFANVLPPGGQGEGWVHSISKTLNWNSRQKQKSFK
;
A
#
# COMPACT_ATOMS: atom_id res chain seq x y z
N MET A 1 14.86 -13.25 -44.64
CA MET A 1 13.89 -12.14 -44.53
C MET A 1 14.56 -10.96 -43.85
N HIS A 2 14.21 -9.71 -44.15
CA HIS A 2 14.77 -8.56 -43.42
C HIS A 2 13.74 -7.98 -42.44
N ILE A 3 14.10 -7.86 -41.16
CA ILE A 3 13.24 -7.30 -40.11
C ILE A 3 13.96 -6.13 -39.45
N GLN A 4 13.33 -4.96 -39.49
CA GLN A 4 13.77 -3.79 -38.77
C GLN A 4 12.78 -3.43 -37.67
N SER A 5 13.27 -3.39 -36.44
CA SER A 5 12.53 -2.82 -35.31
C SER A 5 12.58 -1.30 -35.39
N ILE A 6 11.43 -0.66 -35.27
CA ILE A 6 11.28 0.79 -35.15
C ILE A 6 10.75 1.05 -33.74
N PRO A 7 11.60 1.42 -32.78
CA PRO A 7 11.17 1.77 -31.45
C PRO A 7 10.30 3.03 -31.48
N MET A 8 9.11 2.96 -30.90
CA MET A 8 8.16 4.07 -30.83
C MET A 8 8.20 4.70 -29.43
N TRP A 9 9.28 5.43 -29.12
CA TRP A 9 9.67 5.83 -27.76
C TRP A 9 9.73 7.34 -27.49
N THR A 10 9.59 8.19 -28.51
CA THR A 10 9.53 9.65 -28.31
C THR A 10 8.17 10.11 -27.76
N GLY A 11 7.17 9.21 -27.75
CA GLY A 11 5.90 9.36 -27.02
C GLY A 11 5.95 8.80 -25.58
N LYS A 12 4.81 8.31 -25.07
CA LYS A 12 4.63 7.79 -23.70
C LYS A 12 4.73 6.26 -23.60
N GLY A 13 5.16 5.59 -24.67
CA GLY A 13 5.13 4.12 -24.81
C GLY A 13 6.51 3.48 -24.94
N ASN A 14 6.56 2.16 -24.75
CA ASN A 14 7.74 1.31 -24.96
C ASN A 14 7.49 0.34 -26.12
N ASN A 15 6.75 0.78 -27.14
CA ASN A 15 6.18 -0.06 -28.19
C ASN A 15 7.18 -0.24 -29.34
N TYR A 16 7.03 -1.33 -30.09
CA TYR A 16 7.75 -1.57 -31.34
C TYR A 16 6.79 -1.62 -32.51
N ALA A 17 7.17 -0.94 -33.60
CA ALA A 17 6.69 -1.30 -34.92
C ALA A 17 7.76 -2.15 -35.62
N TYR A 18 7.34 -3.06 -36.51
CA TYR A 18 8.28 -3.93 -37.23
C TYR A 18 8.09 -3.82 -38.74
N LEU A 19 9.11 -3.33 -39.43
CA LEU A 19 9.15 -3.34 -40.89
C LEU A 19 9.74 -4.67 -41.35
N VAL A 20 8.92 -5.49 -42.01
CA VAL A 20 9.33 -6.78 -42.56
C VAL A 20 9.38 -6.68 -44.07
N THR A 21 10.53 -7.03 -44.65
CA THR A 21 10.80 -6.89 -46.09
C THR A 21 11.30 -8.21 -46.66
N ASP A 22 10.68 -8.65 -47.76
CA ASP A 22 11.29 -9.67 -48.61
C ASP A 22 12.39 -9.03 -49.47
N GLU A 23 13.65 -9.34 -49.19
CA GLU A 23 14.79 -8.69 -49.87
C GLU A 23 14.80 -8.90 -51.39
N SER A 24 14.24 -10.00 -51.91
CA SER A 24 14.22 -10.27 -53.36
C SER A 24 13.24 -9.38 -54.12
N THR A 25 11.99 -9.31 -53.63
CA THR A 25 10.94 -8.53 -54.31
C THR A 25 10.85 -7.09 -53.80
N LYS A 26 11.48 -6.83 -52.64
CA LYS A 26 11.35 -5.61 -51.84
C LYS A 26 9.95 -5.38 -51.27
N GLN A 27 9.00 -6.30 -51.46
CA GLN A 27 7.68 -6.17 -50.86
C GLN A 27 7.80 -6.19 -49.34
N SER A 28 7.12 -5.24 -48.72
CA SER A 28 7.24 -4.97 -47.29
C SER A 28 5.89 -4.77 -46.64
N VAL A 29 5.81 -5.19 -45.38
CA VAL A 29 4.69 -4.86 -44.50
C VAL A 29 5.20 -4.16 -43.25
N ILE A 30 4.39 -3.26 -42.70
CA ILE A 30 4.65 -2.63 -41.42
C ILE A 30 3.71 -3.19 -40.37
N ILE A 31 4.27 -3.74 -39.29
CA ILE A 31 3.52 -4.33 -38.19
C ILE A 31 3.34 -3.29 -37.08
N ASP A 32 2.10 -3.13 -36.61
CA ASP A 32 1.68 -2.25 -35.50
C ASP A 32 2.26 -0.80 -35.58
N PRO A 33 2.01 -0.03 -36.65
CA PRO A 33 2.57 1.31 -36.84
C PRO A 33 1.84 2.40 -36.04
N ALA A 34 1.74 2.23 -34.72
CA ALA A 34 0.87 3.04 -33.87
C ALA A 34 1.25 4.53 -33.75
N ASN A 35 2.54 4.86 -33.91
CA ASN A 35 3.03 6.24 -33.79
C ASN A 35 3.60 6.76 -35.13
N PRO A 36 2.75 7.29 -36.04
CA PRO A 36 3.16 7.79 -37.35
C PRO A 36 4.33 8.79 -37.33
N PRO A 37 4.44 9.74 -36.36
CA PRO A 37 5.59 10.64 -36.27
C PRO A 37 6.97 9.96 -36.21
N GLU A 38 7.06 8.74 -35.68
CA GLU A 38 8.31 7.97 -35.62
C GLU A 38 8.42 6.97 -36.77
N VAL A 39 7.30 6.36 -37.17
CA VAL A 39 7.27 5.31 -38.19
C VAL A 39 7.33 5.88 -39.61
N ALA A 40 6.56 6.92 -39.91
CA ALA A 40 6.42 7.44 -41.26
C ALA A 40 7.71 8.05 -41.85
N PRO A 41 8.56 8.77 -41.09
CA PRO A 41 9.85 9.25 -41.61
C PRO A 41 10.77 8.11 -42.05
N GLU A 42 10.79 7.01 -41.32
CA GLU A 42 11.59 5.82 -41.65
C GLU A 42 11.07 5.16 -42.93
N LEU A 43 9.76 4.94 -43.02
CA LEU A 43 9.11 4.40 -44.22
C LEU A 43 9.36 5.27 -45.45
N LYS A 44 9.21 6.60 -45.34
CA LYS A 44 9.50 7.55 -46.43
C LYS A 44 10.94 7.45 -46.90
N THR A 45 11.89 7.40 -45.97
CA THR A 45 13.31 7.29 -46.27
C THR A 45 13.61 6.01 -47.06
N GLN A 46 13.04 4.88 -46.63
CA GLN A 46 13.28 3.60 -47.28
C GLN A 46 12.61 3.47 -48.64
N ILE A 47 11.37 3.94 -48.78
CA ILE A 47 10.67 4.01 -50.08
C ILE A 47 11.44 4.90 -51.06
N ALA A 48 11.85 6.11 -50.63
CA ALA A 48 12.60 7.04 -51.47
C ALA A 48 13.95 6.47 -51.91
N SER A 49 14.60 5.67 -51.06
CA SER A 49 15.86 4.98 -51.40
C SER A 49 15.67 3.72 -52.25
N GLY A 50 14.43 3.32 -52.58
CA GLY A 50 14.13 2.12 -53.34
C GLY A 50 14.48 0.81 -52.62
N LYS A 51 14.55 0.83 -51.29
CA LYS A 51 14.86 -0.33 -50.44
C LYS A 51 13.62 -1.18 -50.14
N ILE A 52 12.45 -0.57 -50.13
CA ILE A 52 11.18 -1.24 -49.83
C ILE A 52 10.08 -0.83 -50.82
N ASP A 53 9.10 -1.71 -50.98
CA ASP A 53 7.81 -1.53 -51.62
C ASP A 53 6.72 -1.88 -50.59
N LEU A 54 6.18 -0.85 -49.93
CA LEU A 54 5.25 -1.05 -48.81
C LEU A 54 3.87 -1.43 -49.35
N THR A 55 3.40 -2.65 -49.04
CA THR A 55 2.15 -3.21 -49.58
C THR A 55 1.01 -3.30 -48.56
N ALA A 56 1.32 -3.45 -47.27
CA ALA A 56 0.30 -3.61 -46.24
C ALA A 56 0.74 -3.12 -44.85
N ILE A 57 -0.25 -2.74 -44.05
CA ILE A 57 -0.18 -2.65 -42.59
C ILE A 57 -0.67 -3.99 -42.03
N VAL A 58 0.04 -4.54 -41.04
CA VAL A 58 -0.38 -5.74 -40.33
C VAL A 58 -0.56 -5.37 -38.85
N ASN A 59 -1.75 -5.58 -38.30
CA ASN A 59 -2.00 -5.34 -36.87
C ASN A 59 -2.16 -6.64 -36.11
N THR A 60 -1.53 -6.70 -34.94
CA THR A 60 -1.67 -7.83 -34.02
C THR A 60 -3.00 -7.78 -33.28
N HIS A 61 -3.44 -6.60 -32.84
CA HIS A 61 -4.72 -6.37 -32.16
C HIS A 61 -5.14 -4.90 -32.20
N HIS A 62 -6.38 -4.60 -31.76
CA HIS A 62 -7.01 -3.30 -31.97
C HIS A 62 -6.57 -2.15 -31.05
N HIS A 63 -5.78 -2.40 -29.99
CA HIS A 63 -5.42 -1.32 -29.06
C HIS A 63 -4.72 -0.16 -29.79
N TRP A 64 -4.97 1.05 -29.29
CA TRP A 64 -4.59 2.29 -29.98
C TRP A 64 -3.07 2.43 -30.15
N ASP A 65 -2.29 1.88 -29.24
CA ASP A 65 -0.82 1.88 -29.25
C ASP A 65 -0.23 0.75 -30.10
N HIS A 66 -1.08 0.03 -30.85
CA HIS A 66 -0.71 -0.90 -31.92
C HIS A 66 -1.33 -0.50 -33.28
N ALA A 67 -2.65 -0.26 -33.29
CA ALA A 67 -3.42 -0.01 -34.51
C ALA A 67 -3.93 1.44 -34.66
N GLY A 68 -3.71 2.31 -33.67
CA GLY A 68 -4.20 3.69 -33.70
C GLY A 68 -3.56 4.57 -34.78
N GLY A 69 -2.35 4.22 -35.23
CA GLY A 69 -1.65 4.94 -36.30
C GLY A 69 -2.15 4.62 -37.72
N ASN A 70 -3.01 3.60 -37.89
CA ASN A 70 -3.41 3.11 -39.21
C ASN A 70 -3.98 4.20 -40.12
N HIS A 71 -4.88 5.04 -39.60
CA HIS A 71 -5.53 6.10 -40.38
C HIS A 71 -4.53 7.12 -40.91
N ASP A 72 -3.56 7.51 -40.09
CA ASP A 72 -2.56 8.51 -40.48
C ASP A 72 -1.50 7.93 -41.42
N ILE A 73 -1.10 6.67 -41.21
CA ILE A 73 -0.24 5.95 -42.17
C ILE A 73 -0.96 5.82 -43.52
N LEU A 74 -2.25 5.50 -43.56
CA LEU A 74 -3.02 5.40 -44.81
C LEU A 74 -3.21 6.75 -45.53
N LYS A 75 -3.25 7.86 -44.79
CA LYS A 75 -3.27 9.21 -45.39
C LYS A 75 -1.97 9.50 -46.11
N GLU A 76 -0.84 9.12 -45.51
CA GLU A 76 0.50 9.36 -46.07
C GLU A 76 0.87 8.37 -47.17
N PHE A 77 0.49 7.10 -47.01
CA PHE A 77 0.79 5.99 -47.91
C PHE A 77 -0.51 5.39 -48.43
N LYS A 78 -0.95 5.84 -49.60
CA LYS A 78 -2.23 5.43 -50.19
C LYS A 78 -2.15 4.02 -50.79
N GLY A 79 -3.25 3.28 -50.68
CA GLY A 79 -3.42 1.99 -51.36
C GLY A 79 -2.94 0.76 -50.57
N LEU A 80 -2.52 0.93 -49.31
CA LEU A 80 -2.14 -0.19 -48.46
C LEU A 80 -3.34 -1.02 -48.03
N GLN A 81 -3.18 -2.34 -47.99
CA GLN A 81 -4.09 -3.23 -47.28
C GLN A 81 -3.85 -3.12 -45.77
N VAL A 82 -4.89 -3.31 -44.94
CA VAL A 82 -4.76 -3.45 -43.49
C VAL A 82 -5.21 -4.84 -43.10
N ILE A 83 -4.28 -5.66 -42.66
CA ILE A 83 -4.49 -7.06 -42.29
C ILE A 83 -4.44 -7.15 -40.76
N GLY A 84 -5.50 -7.63 -40.11
CA GLY A 84 -5.54 -7.58 -38.65
C GLY A 84 -6.76 -8.24 -38.04
N GLY A 85 -6.84 -8.16 -36.71
CA GLY A 85 -8.05 -8.46 -35.97
C GLY A 85 -9.24 -7.65 -36.50
N LYS A 86 -10.45 -8.21 -36.37
CA LYS A 86 -11.68 -7.62 -36.91
C LYS A 86 -11.99 -6.22 -36.37
N ASP A 87 -11.49 -5.90 -35.17
CA ASP A 87 -11.76 -4.65 -34.45
C ASP A 87 -10.65 -3.61 -34.68
N CYS A 88 -9.59 -3.96 -35.40
CA CYS A 88 -8.50 -3.04 -35.75
C CYS A 88 -9.00 -1.90 -36.65
N PRO A 89 -8.67 -0.63 -36.35
CA PRO A 89 -9.02 0.51 -37.19
C PRO A 89 -8.61 0.32 -38.65
N SER A 90 -9.52 0.62 -39.58
CA SER A 90 -9.28 0.53 -41.02
C SER A 90 -8.94 -0.87 -41.55
N VAL A 91 -9.18 -1.95 -40.79
CA VAL A 91 -8.94 -3.32 -41.25
C VAL A 91 -9.71 -3.63 -42.54
N THR A 92 -9.02 -4.19 -43.53
CA THR A 92 -9.60 -4.59 -44.83
C THR A 92 -9.55 -6.09 -45.05
N LYS A 93 -8.73 -6.83 -44.30
CA LYS A 93 -8.71 -8.29 -44.29
C LYS A 93 -8.46 -8.83 -42.88
N THR A 94 -9.32 -9.72 -42.42
CA THR A 94 -9.14 -10.47 -41.17
C THR A 94 -8.86 -11.94 -41.49
N PRO A 95 -7.60 -12.40 -41.39
CA PRO A 95 -7.26 -13.79 -41.68
C PRO A 95 -7.86 -14.73 -40.62
N THR A 96 -8.29 -15.92 -41.04
CA THR A 96 -8.77 -16.96 -40.12
C THR A 96 -7.60 -17.65 -39.39
N HIS A 97 -7.88 -18.31 -38.26
CA HIS A 97 -6.83 -19.06 -37.53
C HIS A 97 -6.22 -20.14 -38.44
N GLY A 98 -4.90 -20.09 -38.61
CA GLY A 98 -4.13 -20.98 -39.47
C GLY A 98 -4.10 -20.57 -40.95
N GLU A 99 -4.76 -19.48 -41.35
CA GLU A 99 -4.70 -18.97 -42.73
C GLU A 99 -3.27 -18.54 -43.08
N GLU A 100 -2.86 -18.92 -44.29
CA GLU A 100 -1.53 -18.61 -44.83
C GLU A 100 -1.62 -17.61 -45.99
N PHE A 101 -0.68 -16.66 -46.02
CA PHE A 101 -0.48 -15.72 -47.11
C PHE A 101 1.01 -15.42 -47.27
N LYS A 102 1.39 -14.66 -48.30
CA LYS A 102 2.80 -14.34 -48.58
C LYS A 102 3.08 -12.84 -48.54
N ILE A 103 4.32 -12.50 -48.20
CA ILE A 103 4.92 -11.19 -48.42
C ILE A 103 6.07 -11.41 -49.41
N GLY A 104 5.98 -10.83 -50.61
CA GLY A 104 6.89 -11.18 -51.69
C GLY A 104 6.77 -12.65 -52.11
N ASP A 105 7.87 -13.20 -52.62
CA ASP A 105 7.89 -14.57 -53.12
C ASP A 105 8.26 -15.60 -52.03
N ARG A 106 9.05 -15.16 -51.04
CA ARG A 106 9.77 -16.04 -50.10
C ARG A 106 9.16 -16.11 -48.71
N ILE A 107 8.55 -15.05 -48.20
CA ILE A 107 8.07 -15.02 -46.81
C ILE A 107 6.66 -15.59 -46.76
N SER A 108 6.50 -16.77 -46.16
CA SER A 108 5.19 -17.33 -45.79
C SER A 108 4.76 -16.81 -44.43
N VAL A 109 3.53 -16.32 -44.32
CA VAL A 109 2.92 -15.82 -43.09
C VAL A 109 1.75 -16.71 -42.72
N LYS A 110 1.68 -17.13 -41.47
CA LYS A 110 0.56 -17.88 -40.89
C LYS A 110 -0.05 -17.08 -39.74
N ALA A 111 -1.35 -16.81 -39.84
CA ALA A 111 -2.10 -16.11 -38.80
C ALA A 111 -2.49 -17.08 -37.67
N LEU A 112 -2.11 -16.78 -36.44
CA LEU A 112 -2.39 -17.60 -35.25
C LEU A 112 -3.25 -16.78 -34.31
N HIS A 113 -4.56 -17.05 -34.29
CA HIS A 113 -5.46 -16.40 -33.34
C HIS A 113 -5.09 -16.78 -31.91
N THR A 114 -4.91 -15.77 -31.06
CA THR A 114 -4.53 -15.86 -29.66
C THR A 114 -5.43 -14.97 -28.80
N PRO A 115 -6.76 -15.19 -28.82
CA PRO A 115 -7.69 -14.35 -28.08
C PRO A 115 -7.36 -14.44 -26.59
N CYS A 116 -7.18 -13.30 -25.92
CA CYS A 116 -7.19 -13.18 -24.46
C CYS A 116 -6.89 -11.73 -24.06
N HIS A 117 -5.76 -11.21 -24.55
CA HIS A 117 -5.40 -9.81 -24.33
C HIS A 117 -6.49 -8.91 -24.90
N THR A 118 -6.75 -9.07 -26.20
CA THR A 118 -8.03 -8.74 -26.83
C THR A 118 -8.62 -10.00 -27.47
N GLN A 119 -9.91 -9.99 -27.77
CA GLN A 119 -10.59 -11.08 -28.48
C GLN A 119 -10.20 -11.14 -29.97
N ASP A 120 -9.72 -10.03 -30.52
CA ASP A 120 -9.25 -9.96 -31.91
C ASP A 120 -7.73 -10.16 -32.07
N SER A 121 -7.02 -10.56 -31.00
CA SER A 121 -5.57 -10.77 -31.01
C SER A 121 -5.14 -11.90 -31.98
N ILE A 122 -4.19 -11.56 -32.87
CA ILE A 122 -3.56 -12.46 -33.84
C ILE A 122 -2.03 -12.34 -33.73
N CYS A 123 -1.37 -13.45 -33.46
CA CYS A 123 0.08 -13.58 -33.64
C CYS A 123 0.39 -13.97 -35.10
N TYR A 124 1.44 -13.42 -35.69
CA TYR A 124 1.86 -13.75 -37.06
C TYR A 124 3.17 -14.52 -37.05
N TYR A 125 3.11 -15.82 -37.34
CA TYR A 125 4.29 -16.65 -37.57
C TYR A 125 4.75 -16.47 -39.01
N MET A 126 6.01 -16.08 -39.21
CA MET A 126 6.59 -15.87 -40.54
C MET A 126 7.81 -16.78 -40.73
N GLN A 127 7.94 -17.31 -41.94
CA GLN A 127 9.04 -18.19 -42.32
C GLN A 127 9.60 -17.82 -43.70
N ASP A 128 10.92 -17.80 -43.81
CA ASP A 128 11.69 -17.58 -45.05
C ASP A 128 12.89 -18.55 -45.05
N GLY A 129 12.76 -19.64 -45.80
CA GLY A 129 13.69 -20.77 -45.71
C GLY A 129 13.74 -21.36 -44.29
N ASP A 130 14.92 -21.33 -43.69
CA ASP A 130 15.16 -21.80 -42.32
C ASP A 130 14.94 -20.71 -41.26
N GLU A 131 14.79 -19.43 -41.65
CA GLU A 131 14.51 -18.35 -40.70
C GLU A 131 13.03 -18.37 -40.30
N ARG A 132 12.78 -18.36 -38.99
CA ARG A 132 11.43 -18.40 -38.39
C ARG A 132 11.29 -17.32 -37.33
N VAL A 133 10.20 -16.57 -37.40
CA VAL A 133 9.88 -15.52 -36.43
C VAL A 133 8.40 -15.52 -36.09
N VAL A 134 8.04 -14.99 -34.94
CA VAL A 134 6.64 -14.73 -34.57
C VAL A 134 6.48 -13.34 -33.99
N PHE A 135 5.55 -12.58 -34.55
CA PHE A 135 5.11 -11.30 -34.03
C PHE A 135 3.92 -11.51 -33.13
N THR A 136 4.07 -11.24 -31.84
CA THR A 136 3.13 -11.69 -30.81
C THR A 136 2.21 -10.61 -30.28
N GLY A 137 2.47 -9.34 -30.66
CA GLY A 137 1.83 -8.19 -30.05
C GLY A 137 1.91 -8.31 -28.54
N ASP A 138 0.75 -8.21 -27.90
CA ASP A 138 0.63 -8.27 -26.45
C ASP A 138 0.20 -9.64 -25.92
N THR A 139 0.24 -10.69 -26.74
CA THR A 139 -0.03 -12.06 -26.26
C THR A 139 1.15 -12.60 -25.43
N LEU A 140 2.35 -12.60 -26.02
CA LEU A 140 3.58 -13.13 -25.42
C LEU A 140 4.64 -12.02 -25.41
N PHE A 141 5.23 -11.78 -24.24
CA PHE A 141 6.42 -10.93 -24.07
C PHE A 141 7.62 -11.78 -23.71
N ILE A 142 8.83 -11.28 -23.89
CA ILE A 142 10.03 -11.97 -23.41
C ILE A 142 9.94 -12.09 -21.87
N GLY A 143 9.89 -13.33 -21.38
CA GLY A 143 9.73 -13.64 -19.96
C GLY A 143 8.37 -13.26 -19.35
N GLY A 144 7.35 -12.93 -20.14
CA GLY A 144 6.04 -12.52 -19.64
C GLY A 144 4.87 -12.86 -20.57
N CYS A 145 3.67 -12.41 -20.23
CA CYS A 145 2.49 -12.52 -21.07
C CYS A 145 1.62 -11.26 -21.00
N GLY A 146 0.69 -11.13 -21.94
CA GLY A 146 -0.34 -10.10 -21.95
C GLY A 146 -1.17 -10.04 -20.68
N ARG A 147 -1.64 -8.84 -20.34
CA ARG A 147 -2.79 -8.68 -19.44
C ARG A 147 -4.05 -9.16 -20.16
N PHE A 148 -5.02 -9.68 -19.41
CA PHE A 148 -6.27 -10.20 -19.98
C PHE A 148 -7.29 -9.07 -19.91
N PHE A 149 -7.46 -8.30 -20.99
CA PHE A 149 -8.48 -7.23 -21.00
C PHE A 149 -9.85 -7.79 -21.42
N GLU A 150 -9.88 -8.68 -22.41
CA GLU A 150 -11.16 -9.16 -22.98
C GLU A 150 -11.37 -10.67 -22.88
N GLY A 151 -10.37 -11.43 -22.43
CA GLY A 151 -10.45 -12.88 -22.28
C GLY A 151 -10.04 -13.40 -20.92
N SER A 152 -9.75 -14.69 -20.87
CA SER A 152 -9.63 -15.49 -19.66
C SER A 152 -8.27 -16.19 -19.54
N ALA A 153 -7.93 -16.62 -18.32
CA ALA A 153 -6.72 -17.39 -18.07
C ALA A 153 -6.65 -18.69 -18.89
N LYS A 154 -7.80 -19.33 -19.16
CA LYS A 154 -7.88 -20.53 -20.01
C LYS A 154 -7.50 -20.21 -21.45
N GLU A 155 -7.94 -19.06 -21.96
CA GLU A 155 -7.59 -18.61 -23.30
C GLU A 155 -6.12 -18.20 -23.40
N MET A 156 -5.56 -17.48 -22.41
CA MET A 156 -4.12 -17.19 -22.40
C MET A 156 -3.30 -18.48 -22.29
N HIS A 157 -3.71 -19.42 -21.44
CA HIS A 157 -3.02 -20.71 -21.33
C HIS A 157 -2.98 -21.42 -22.67
N LYS A 158 -4.11 -21.51 -23.37
CA LYS A 158 -4.17 -22.05 -24.74
C LYS A 158 -3.28 -21.27 -25.71
N ALA A 159 -3.34 -19.94 -25.69
CA ALA A 159 -2.52 -19.09 -26.57
C ALA A 159 -1.02 -19.35 -26.37
N LEU A 160 -0.53 -19.36 -25.13
CA LEU A 160 0.89 -19.53 -24.83
C LEU A 160 1.33 -20.99 -24.93
N ASN A 161 0.65 -21.91 -24.23
CA ASN A 161 1.12 -23.26 -23.97
C ASN A 161 0.62 -24.30 -24.99
N GLU A 162 -0.39 -23.98 -25.80
CA GLU A 162 -0.85 -24.86 -26.90
C GLU A 162 -0.49 -24.24 -28.25
N THR A 163 -0.90 -23.00 -28.53
CA THR A 163 -0.72 -22.38 -29.85
C THR A 163 0.72 -21.94 -30.09
N LEU A 164 1.28 -21.05 -29.26
CA LEU A 164 2.64 -20.52 -29.46
C LEU A 164 3.72 -21.54 -29.09
N ALA A 165 3.51 -22.35 -28.05
CA ALA A 165 4.43 -23.42 -27.69
C ALA A 165 4.50 -24.55 -28.75
N ALA A 166 3.51 -24.69 -29.63
CA ALA A 166 3.57 -25.65 -30.75
C ALA A 166 4.47 -25.17 -31.90
N LEU A 167 4.92 -23.91 -31.89
CA LEU A 167 5.87 -23.41 -32.89
C LEU A 167 7.26 -24.05 -32.70
N PRO A 168 8.06 -24.14 -33.79
CA PRO A 168 9.44 -24.62 -33.70
C PRO A 168 10.27 -23.83 -32.67
N ASP A 169 11.09 -24.52 -31.89
CA ASP A 169 11.86 -23.92 -30.80
C ASP A 169 12.82 -22.82 -31.26
N ASP A 170 13.29 -22.87 -32.49
CA ASP A 170 14.18 -21.87 -33.11
C ASP A 170 13.46 -20.60 -33.59
N THR A 171 12.13 -20.51 -33.42
CA THR A 171 11.33 -19.34 -33.82
C THR A 171 11.63 -18.14 -32.93
N LYS A 172 12.17 -17.05 -33.50
CA LYS A 172 12.46 -15.81 -32.76
C LYS A 172 11.20 -15.03 -32.41
N VAL A 173 11.14 -14.47 -31.21
CA VAL A 173 9.95 -13.75 -30.69
C VAL A 173 10.12 -12.23 -30.84
N TYR A 174 9.12 -11.58 -31.42
CA TYR A 174 9.02 -10.13 -31.60
C TYR A 174 7.74 -9.60 -30.93
N PRO A 175 7.83 -9.14 -29.67
CA PRO A 175 6.66 -8.69 -28.90
C PRO A 175 6.24 -7.25 -29.20
N GLY A 176 5.06 -6.86 -28.73
CA GLY A 176 4.52 -5.51 -28.84
C GLY A 176 5.32 -4.44 -28.08
N HIS A 177 5.72 -4.76 -26.85
CA HIS A 177 6.40 -3.84 -25.94
C HIS A 177 7.73 -4.39 -25.40
N GLU A 178 8.62 -3.47 -25.03
CA GLU A 178 9.84 -3.75 -24.27
C GLU A 178 9.59 -3.84 -22.75
N TYR A 179 9.01 -4.97 -22.31
CA TYR A 179 8.73 -5.23 -20.88
C TYR A 179 9.69 -6.21 -20.21
N THR A 180 10.74 -6.66 -20.92
CA THR A 180 11.60 -7.76 -20.46
C THR A 180 12.22 -7.51 -19.10
N LYS A 181 12.73 -6.30 -18.82
CA LYS A 181 13.29 -5.95 -17.49
C LYS A 181 12.27 -6.09 -16.35
N ALA A 182 11.01 -5.72 -16.58
CA ALA A 182 9.96 -5.86 -15.59
C ALA A 182 9.53 -7.32 -15.43
N ASN A 183 9.37 -8.02 -16.55
CA ASN A 183 8.98 -9.42 -16.61
C ASN A 183 9.98 -10.34 -15.90
N VAL A 184 11.28 -10.09 -16.07
CA VAL A 184 12.32 -10.89 -15.41
C VAL A 184 12.30 -10.75 -13.89
N LYS A 185 11.99 -9.57 -13.36
CA LYS A 185 11.84 -9.39 -11.90
C LYS A 185 10.76 -10.31 -11.34
N PHE A 186 9.65 -10.48 -12.07
CA PHE A 186 8.60 -11.42 -11.73
C PHE A 186 9.08 -12.87 -11.88
N CYS A 187 9.73 -13.22 -13.01
CA CYS A 187 10.28 -14.56 -13.22
C CYS A 187 11.23 -14.99 -12.09
N ILE A 188 12.17 -14.12 -11.68
CA ILE A 188 13.13 -14.37 -10.59
C ILE A 188 12.41 -14.59 -9.24
N ALA A 189 11.32 -13.85 -8.99
CA ALA A 189 10.54 -14.01 -7.76
C ALA A 189 9.79 -15.35 -7.71
N VAL A 190 9.43 -15.91 -8.87
CA VAL A 190 8.73 -17.21 -8.99
C VAL A 190 9.72 -18.38 -9.06
N SER A 191 10.83 -18.25 -9.79
CA SER A 191 11.77 -19.33 -10.06
C SER A 191 13.17 -18.80 -10.40
N GLN A 192 14.21 -19.35 -9.77
CA GLN A 192 15.61 -18.89 -9.94
C GLN A 192 16.46 -19.84 -10.80
N THR A 193 15.88 -20.41 -11.86
CA THR A 193 16.61 -21.30 -12.78
C THR A 193 17.66 -20.55 -13.61
N GLU A 194 18.72 -21.24 -14.05
CA GLU A 194 19.79 -20.65 -14.88
C GLU A 194 19.30 -19.90 -16.15
N PRO A 195 18.31 -20.39 -16.91
CA PRO A 195 17.73 -19.62 -18.03
C PRO A 195 17.18 -18.25 -17.61
N ILE A 196 16.50 -18.16 -16.46
CA ILE A 196 15.93 -16.90 -15.95
C ILE A 196 17.04 -15.93 -15.53
N LYS A 197 18.11 -16.42 -14.90
CA LYS A 197 19.28 -15.59 -14.55
C LYS A 197 20.01 -15.09 -15.79
N LYS A 198 20.13 -15.91 -16.84
CA LYS A 198 20.69 -15.49 -18.14
C LYS A 198 19.85 -14.41 -18.78
N LEU A 199 18.52 -14.57 -18.76
CA LEU A 199 17.59 -13.55 -19.22
C LEU A 199 17.73 -12.25 -18.42
N GLN A 200 17.89 -12.31 -17.10
CA GLN A 200 18.15 -11.14 -16.25
C GLN A 200 19.42 -10.40 -16.66
N ALA A 201 20.54 -11.12 -16.75
CA ALA A 201 21.82 -10.54 -17.11
C ALA A 201 21.80 -9.94 -18.52
N PHE A 202 21.04 -10.54 -19.45
CA PHE A 202 20.83 -9.98 -20.79
C PHE A 202 19.98 -8.71 -20.75
N ALA A 203 18.84 -8.74 -20.05
CA ALA A 203 17.94 -7.61 -19.93
C ALA A 203 18.61 -6.41 -19.26
N GLU A 204 19.47 -6.61 -18.27
CA GLU A 204 20.21 -5.52 -17.60
C GLU A 204 21.23 -4.85 -18.52
N LYS A 205 21.82 -5.59 -19.46
CA LYS A 205 22.86 -5.10 -20.38
C LYS A 205 22.34 -4.51 -21.68
N ASN A 206 21.09 -4.79 -22.05
CA ASN A 206 20.51 -4.39 -23.32
C ASN A 206 19.31 -3.47 -23.11
N LYS A 207 19.17 -2.48 -24.01
CA LYS A 207 17.98 -1.62 -24.04
C LYS A 207 16.81 -2.31 -24.74
N GLU A 208 17.12 -3.14 -25.74
CA GLU A 208 16.20 -3.80 -26.65
C GLU A 208 16.44 -5.31 -26.61
N THR A 209 15.37 -6.09 -26.52
CA THR A 209 15.43 -7.56 -26.35
C THR A 209 14.64 -8.35 -27.38
N GLN A 210 13.80 -7.68 -28.17
CA GLN A 210 13.03 -8.25 -29.27
C GLN A 210 13.92 -8.93 -30.32
N GLY A 211 13.49 -10.09 -30.82
CA GLY A 211 14.23 -10.86 -31.82
C GLY A 211 15.54 -11.50 -31.32
N LYS A 212 15.83 -11.44 -30.02
CA LYS A 212 17.03 -12.06 -29.41
C LYS A 212 16.75 -13.41 -28.76
N PHE A 213 15.50 -13.69 -28.43
CA PHE A 213 15.05 -14.92 -27.79
C PHE A 213 14.07 -15.67 -28.68
N THR A 214 14.01 -16.97 -28.48
CA THR A 214 13.18 -17.89 -29.26
C THR A 214 12.05 -18.49 -28.43
N ILE A 215 11.08 -19.12 -29.09
CA ILE A 215 10.03 -19.91 -28.42
C ILE A 215 10.65 -21.00 -27.52
N GLY A 216 11.76 -21.61 -27.94
CA GLY A 216 12.52 -22.55 -27.12
C GLY A 216 13.07 -21.90 -25.84
N ASP A 217 13.61 -20.68 -25.94
CA ASP A 217 14.07 -19.93 -24.77
C ASP A 217 12.91 -19.56 -23.83
N GLU A 218 11.77 -19.12 -24.39
CA GLU A 218 10.58 -18.78 -23.61
C GLU A 218 10.06 -20.00 -22.83
N LYS A 219 10.03 -21.21 -23.42
CA LYS A 219 9.69 -22.45 -22.70
C LYS A 219 10.62 -22.72 -21.51
N LEU A 220 11.85 -22.21 -21.53
CA LEU A 220 12.84 -22.39 -20.46
C LEU A 220 12.79 -21.29 -19.39
N HIS A 221 12.61 -20.01 -19.75
CA HIS A 221 12.65 -18.90 -18.79
C HIS A 221 11.29 -18.25 -18.48
N ASN A 222 10.28 -18.41 -19.32
CA ASN A 222 9.00 -17.74 -19.16
C ASN A 222 8.11 -18.56 -18.23
N VAL A 223 7.85 -18.03 -17.04
CA VAL A 223 7.09 -18.75 -16.02
C VAL A 223 5.65 -19.03 -16.44
N PHE A 224 5.09 -18.26 -17.38
CA PHE A 224 3.73 -18.47 -17.92
C PHE A 224 3.66 -19.59 -18.97
N MET A 225 4.80 -20.00 -19.54
CA MET A 225 4.93 -21.14 -20.46
C MET A 225 5.37 -22.44 -19.75
N ARG A 226 5.47 -22.41 -18.42
CA ARG A 226 6.02 -23.50 -17.58
C ARG A 226 5.02 -24.08 -16.59
N VAL A 227 3.72 -23.82 -16.79
CA VAL A 227 2.66 -24.16 -15.82
C VAL A 227 2.42 -25.67 -15.64
N ASN A 228 2.79 -26.50 -16.62
CA ASN A 228 2.60 -27.96 -16.57
C ASN A 228 3.81 -28.74 -16.02
N ASN A 229 4.95 -28.08 -15.77
CA ASN A 229 6.19 -28.74 -15.37
C ASN A 229 6.30 -29.06 -13.86
N TYR A 230 5.19 -28.99 -13.11
CA TYR A 230 5.11 -29.45 -11.71
C TYR A 230 4.52 -30.87 -11.58
N GLY A 231 4.24 -31.58 -12.68
CA GLY A 231 3.64 -32.93 -12.69
C GLY A 231 4.61 -34.11 -12.57
N GLY A 232 5.76 -33.94 -11.91
CA GLY A 232 6.82 -34.97 -11.83
C GLY A 232 7.15 -35.48 -10.43
N ALA A 233 6.41 -35.09 -9.39
CA ALA A 233 6.55 -35.63 -8.04
C ALA A 233 5.37 -36.54 -7.72
N SER A 234 5.68 -37.72 -7.20
CA SER A 234 4.78 -38.84 -6.90
C SER A 234 3.44 -38.46 -6.26
N ASP A 235 2.40 -39.15 -6.69
CA ASP A 235 1.00 -39.17 -6.22
C ASP A 235 0.78 -39.41 -4.71
N SER A 236 1.31 -38.56 -3.81
CA SER A 236 1.02 -38.68 -2.38
C SER A 236 0.77 -37.37 -1.62
N GLU A 237 0.67 -36.22 -2.29
CA GLU A 237 0.32 -34.96 -1.63
C GLU A 237 -0.74 -34.17 -2.43
N VAL A 238 -1.91 -34.77 -2.63
CA VAL A 238 -3.11 -34.02 -3.02
C VAL A 238 -3.84 -33.59 -1.74
N GLN A 239 -3.51 -32.39 -1.24
CA GLN A 239 -4.47 -31.49 -0.58
C GLN A 239 -3.84 -30.12 -0.29
N ASN A 240 -3.88 -29.26 -1.30
CA ASN A 240 -4.27 -27.84 -1.25
C ASN A 240 -3.71 -27.13 -2.49
N HIS A 241 -4.24 -27.44 -3.67
CA HIS A 241 -4.11 -26.53 -4.80
C HIS A 241 -4.90 -25.27 -4.48
N LEU A 242 -4.18 -24.18 -4.17
CA LEU A 242 -4.76 -22.85 -4.07
C LEU A 242 -5.18 -22.42 -5.49
N GLU A 243 -6.47 -22.58 -5.81
CA GLU A 243 -7.05 -22.05 -7.04
C GLU A 243 -7.15 -20.52 -6.89
N VAL A 244 -6.24 -19.78 -7.52
CA VAL A 244 -6.31 -18.32 -7.60
C VAL A 244 -7.19 -17.97 -8.80
N VAL A 245 -8.47 -17.73 -8.55
CA VAL A 245 -9.42 -17.22 -9.55
C VAL A 245 -9.24 -15.71 -9.66
N PHE A 246 -8.67 -15.24 -10.78
CA PHE A 246 -8.63 -13.82 -11.10
C PHE A 246 -9.95 -13.42 -11.76
N TYR A 247 -10.70 -12.52 -11.14
CA TYR A 247 -11.90 -11.94 -11.73
C TYR A 247 -11.47 -10.90 -12.80
N PRO A 248 -12.08 -10.90 -14.01
CA PRO A 248 -11.69 -10.05 -15.13
C PRO A 248 -11.58 -8.55 -14.81
N ASP A 249 -12.36 -8.08 -13.83
CA ASP A 249 -12.46 -6.66 -13.49
C ASP A 249 -11.29 -6.13 -12.62
N SER A 250 -10.34 -6.98 -12.23
CA SER A 250 -9.30 -6.63 -11.24
C SER A 250 -7.96 -6.11 -11.81
N ASN A 251 -7.90 -5.78 -13.12
CA ASN A 251 -6.66 -5.46 -13.83
C ASN A 251 -6.42 -3.96 -14.13
N HIS A 252 -6.75 -3.06 -13.20
CA HIS A 252 -6.35 -1.66 -13.30
C HIS A 252 -5.08 -1.42 -12.47
N ARG A 253 -4.03 -0.88 -13.11
CA ARG A 253 -2.86 -0.33 -12.42
C ARG A 253 -2.65 1.09 -12.96
N ARG A 254 -2.98 2.10 -12.14
CA ARG A 254 -2.92 3.53 -12.49
C ARG A 254 -2.24 4.34 -11.35
N LYS A 255 -1.93 5.61 -11.65
CA LYS A 255 -0.88 6.48 -11.05
C LYS A 255 -0.72 6.50 -9.52
N SER A 256 -1.74 6.15 -8.74
CA SER A 256 -1.75 6.33 -7.28
C SER A 256 -1.05 5.21 -6.48
N SER A 257 -0.60 4.14 -7.15
CA SER A 257 0.08 2.99 -6.50
C SER A 257 1.59 3.18 -6.24
N LEU A 258 2.18 4.28 -6.74
CA LEU A 258 3.58 4.64 -6.54
C LEU A 258 3.71 6.13 -6.20
N VAL A 259 3.70 6.46 -4.91
CA VAL A 259 4.47 7.63 -4.43
C VAL A 259 5.82 7.09 -3.96
N THR A 260 6.64 6.64 -4.90
CA THR A 260 8.08 6.43 -4.65
C THR A 260 8.82 7.66 -5.17
N MET A 261 9.68 8.24 -4.34
CA MET A 261 10.52 9.36 -4.74
C MET A 261 11.49 8.96 -5.85
N ASP A 262 11.47 9.68 -6.96
CA ASP A 262 12.54 9.67 -7.94
C ASP A 262 13.78 10.38 -7.37
N LYS A 263 14.88 9.63 -7.30
CA LYS A 263 16.17 9.91 -6.63
C LYS A 263 16.18 9.54 -5.15
N PRO A 264 16.65 8.33 -4.81
CA PRO A 264 17.00 8.06 -3.44
C PRO A 264 18.34 8.78 -3.20
N ARG A 265 18.31 9.92 -2.50
CA ARG A 265 19.50 10.32 -1.73
C ARG A 265 19.59 9.35 -0.55
N ILE A 266 20.04 8.14 -0.89
CA ILE A 266 20.49 7.14 0.05
C ILE A 266 21.73 7.74 0.72
N GLN A 267 21.56 8.37 1.86
CA GLN A 267 22.39 7.88 2.95
C GLN A 267 21.61 6.70 3.53
N PRO A 268 22.18 5.48 3.50
CA PRO A 268 21.64 4.44 4.32
C PRO A 268 21.89 4.91 5.73
N HIS A 269 20.86 5.40 6.43
CA HIS A 269 20.91 5.17 7.87
C HIS A 269 20.94 3.65 7.97
N PRO A 270 22.05 3.06 8.45
CA PRO A 270 22.19 1.61 8.46
C PRO A 270 20.95 1.07 9.15
N ALA A 271 20.49 -0.07 8.65
CA ALA A 271 19.50 -0.89 9.31
C ALA A 271 19.79 -0.98 10.83
N GLN A 272 19.24 -0.04 11.61
CA GLN A 272 18.33 -0.42 12.66
C GLN A 272 17.12 -0.92 11.87
N ASN A 273 17.08 -2.16 11.36
CA ASN A 273 16.76 -3.27 12.25
C ASN A 273 15.96 -2.68 13.42
N ASP A 274 14.63 -2.63 13.29
CA ASP A 274 13.66 -2.54 14.39
C ASP A 274 13.83 -3.76 15.35
N ARG A 275 15.08 -4.14 15.64
CA ARG A 275 15.50 -5.22 16.54
C ARG A 275 15.24 -4.85 18.01
N THR A 276 14.69 -3.67 18.28
CA THR A 276 14.34 -3.21 19.62
C THR A 276 12.99 -2.51 19.66
N THR A 277 11.95 -3.08 19.04
CA THR A 277 10.57 -2.75 19.43
C THR A 277 10.39 -3.21 20.88
N ALA A 278 10.69 -2.34 21.85
CA ALA A 278 10.60 -2.66 23.28
C ALA A 278 9.15 -2.96 23.74
N CYS A 279 8.14 -2.54 22.95
CA CYS A 279 6.77 -2.96 23.18
C CYS A 279 6.57 -4.39 22.67
N TYR A 280 6.43 -5.34 23.62
CA TYR A 280 6.19 -6.76 23.36
C TYR A 280 5.12 -7.00 22.28
N VAL A 281 4.01 -6.27 22.33
CA VAL A 281 2.90 -6.39 21.35
C VAL A 281 3.35 -6.04 19.92
N HIS A 282 4.10 -4.95 19.75
CA HIS A 282 4.58 -4.53 18.43
C HIS A 282 5.79 -5.36 17.96
N SER A 283 6.57 -5.92 18.88
CA SER A 283 7.61 -6.91 18.55
C SER A 283 7.01 -8.21 18.02
N LEU A 284 5.88 -8.66 18.58
CA LEU A 284 5.15 -9.82 18.08
C LEU A 284 4.60 -9.56 16.67
N ILE A 285 4.07 -8.36 16.43
CA ILE A 285 3.69 -7.92 15.08
C ILE A 285 4.93 -8.02 14.17
N ALA A 286 6.04 -7.33 14.49
CA ALA A 286 7.24 -7.33 13.65
C ALA A 286 7.85 -8.73 13.40
N SER A 287 7.75 -9.65 14.36
CA SER A 287 8.25 -11.03 14.22
C SER A 287 7.47 -11.87 13.21
N GLU A 288 6.17 -11.58 13.01
CA GLU A 288 5.38 -12.19 11.93
C GLU A 288 5.69 -11.58 10.56
N TRP A 289 6.40 -10.44 10.50
CA TRP A 289 6.78 -9.76 9.26
C TRP A 289 8.15 -10.21 8.74
N THR A 290 8.97 -10.83 9.58
CA THR A 290 10.21 -11.49 9.14
C THR A 290 9.89 -12.90 8.64
N SER A 291 9.93 -13.10 7.32
CA SER A 291 10.13 -14.44 6.74
C SER A 291 11.36 -15.09 7.40
N PRO A 292 11.36 -16.42 7.63
CA PRO A 292 12.38 -17.05 8.46
C PRO A 292 13.78 -16.81 7.88
N PRO A 293 14.83 -16.64 8.71
CA PRO A 293 16.18 -16.75 8.19
C PRO A 293 16.29 -18.14 7.58
N HIS A 294 16.69 -18.19 6.31
CA HIS A 294 17.26 -19.38 5.71
C HIS A 294 18.41 -19.83 6.62
N TYR A 295 18.13 -20.78 7.52
CA TYR A 295 19.17 -21.57 8.13
C TYR A 295 19.70 -22.46 7.02
N LEU A 296 20.94 -22.20 6.63
CA LEU A 296 21.78 -23.16 5.93
C LEU A 296 21.75 -24.45 6.75
N LYS A 297 21.05 -25.48 6.25
CA LYS A 297 21.38 -26.85 6.58
C LYS A 297 22.76 -27.10 5.98
N ASP A 298 23.75 -27.15 6.86
CA ASP A 298 24.83 -28.14 6.82
C ASP A 298 25.63 -28.02 8.12
N ARG A 299 25.31 -28.89 9.08
CA ARG A 299 26.28 -29.68 9.83
C ARG A 299 25.57 -30.72 10.69
N GLU A 300 26.00 -31.94 10.50
CA GLU A 300 25.63 -33.15 11.23
C GLU A 300 25.85 -33.00 12.74
N GLY A 301 24.99 -33.67 13.52
CA GLY A 301 25.34 -34.17 14.85
C GLY A 301 24.61 -33.54 16.04
N THR A 302 24.00 -34.43 16.84
CA THR A 302 23.68 -34.34 18.28
C THR A 302 22.40 -33.61 18.74
N GLU A 303 21.37 -34.44 18.92
CA GLU A 303 20.48 -34.63 20.08
C GLU A 303 20.41 -33.58 21.22
N ASP A 304 19.18 -33.35 21.67
CA ASP A 304 18.69 -33.04 23.03
C ASP A 304 19.52 -32.14 23.95
N ALA A 305 18.97 -30.96 24.31
CA ALA A 305 18.80 -30.56 25.72
C ALA A 305 18.09 -29.20 25.86
N ILE A 306 16.92 -29.25 26.51
CA ILE A 306 16.44 -28.21 27.42
C ILE A 306 17.43 -28.17 28.60
N GLN A 307 18.09 -27.03 28.86
CA GLN A 307 18.42 -26.54 30.22
C GLN A 307 19.23 -25.22 30.21
N THR A 308 18.73 -24.28 31.01
CA THR A 308 19.46 -23.43 31.96
C THR A 308 20.79 -22.79 31.55
N PHE A 309 20.84 -21.46 31.46
CA PHE A 309 22.03 -20.69 31.87
C PHE A 309 21.64 -19.37 32.56
N ASN A 310 21.67 -19.44 33.89
CA ASN A 310 22.00 -18.32 34.77
C ASN A 310 23.53 -18.25 34.87
N GLU A 311 24.03 -17.03 35.10
CA GLU A 311 25.36 -16.64 35.56
C GLU A 311 26.54 -16.80 34.57
N ILE A 312 27.21 -15.68 34.28
CA ILE A 312 28.60 -15.41 34.72
C ILE A 312 28.96 -13.92 34.45
N GLU A 313 29.21 -13.25 35.56
CA GLU A 313 30.29 -12.29 35.88
C GLU A 313 30.57 -11.04 35.03
N THR A 314 30.31 -9.92 35.70
CA THR A 314 31.08 -8.69 35.69
C THR A 314 32.59 -8.89 35.90
N LYS A 315 33.44 -8.32 35.04
CA LYS A 315 34.67 -7.61 35.44
C LYS A 315 34.98 -6.42 34.53
N PRO A 316 35.55 -5.32 35.07
CA PRO A 316 35.75 -4.05 34.38
C PRO A 316 37.12 -3.99 33.70
N VAL A 317 37.23 -3.27 32.58
CA VAL A 317 38.52 -2.80 32.06
C VAL A 317 38.42 -1.31 31.76
N THR A 318 39.07 -0.55 32.62
CA THR A 318 39.50 0.83 32.40
C THR A 318 40.62 0.85 31.36
N ASN A 319 40.48 1.65 30.31
CA ASN A 319 41.63 2.38 29.79
C ASN A 319 41.18 3.68 29.10
N THR A 320 41.55 4.78 29.73
CA THR A 320 41.43 6.16 29.29
C THR A 320 42.54 6.50 28.30
N LYS A 321 42.18 6.90 27.08
CA LYS A 321 42.95 7.88 26.31
C LYS A 321 41.98 8.80 25.56
N GLY A 322 42.20 10.10 25.76
CA GLY A 322 41.30 11.19 25.40
C GLY A 322 41.04 11.34 23.91
N ILE A 323 39.88 11.90 23.62
CA ILE A 323 39.48 12.40 22.32
C ILE A 323 39.05 13.85 22.54
N GLU A 324 39.77 14.76 21.87
CA GLU A 324 39.46 16.19 21.75
C GLU A 324 38.10 16.39 21.06
N PRO A 325 37.32 17.42 21.43
CA PRO A 325 35.97 17.64 20.91
C PRO A 325 35.98 18.48 19.63
N GLU A 326 36.34 17.91 18.49
CA GLU A 326 36.11 18.55 17.18
C GLU A 326 35.71 17.52 16.13
N GLU A 327 34.39 17.30 15.97
CA GLU A 327 33.72 17.01 14.68
C GLU A 327 32.20 16.93 14.90
N LEU A 328 31.61 18.07 15.29
CA LEU A 328 30.20 18.36 15.05
C LEU A 328 30.12 19.04 13.69
N VAL A 329 29.93 18.26 12.62
CA VAL A 329 29.61 18.85 11.31
C VAL A 329 28.10 19.04 11.23
N SER A 330 27.66 20.25 11.57
CA SER A 330 26.34 20.77 11.25
C SER A 330 26.19 20.89 9.72
N VAL A 331 25.20 20.23 9.14
CA VAL A 331 24.84 20.45 7.73
C VAL A 331 23.84 21.60 7.67
N VAL A 332 24.35 22.80 7.35
CA VAL A 332 23.55 24.01 7.05
C VAL A 332 23.55 24.19 5.53
N ASP A 333 22.39 24.50 4.93
CA ASP A 333 22.32 24.97 3.54
C ASP A 333 22.83 26.42 3.45
N ARG A 334 23.29 26.83 2.26
CA ARG A 334 23.96 28.11 1.97
C ARG A 334 23.13 29.38 2.28
N ASP A 335 21.85 29.24 2.61
CA ASP A 335 20.92 30.35 2.88
C ASP A 335 20.33 30.38 4.31
N ASN A 336 20.89 29.62 5.26
CA ASN A 336 20.54 29.71 6.69
C ASN A 336 19.03 29.52 7.03
N LYS A 337 18.30 28.76 6.21
CA LYS A 337 16.90 28.35 6.48
C LYS A 337 16.86 26.98 7.17
N PRO A 338 15.94 26.76 8.13
CA PRO A 338 15.78 25.44 8.76
C PRO A 338 15.38 24.39 7.71
N LEU A 339 16.12 23.28 7.69
CA LEU A 339 15.78 22.10 6.89
C LEU A 339 14.48 21.46 7.42
N PRO A 340 13.48 21.16 6.58
CA PRO A 340 12.24 20.54 7.03
C PRO A 340 12.46 19.10 7.49
N THR A 341 11.77 18.74 8.57
CA THR A 341 11.67 17.38 9.12
C THR A 341 11.26 16.38 8.05
N ILE A 342 12.04 15.32 7.87
CA ILE A 342 11.78 14.24 6.90
C ILE A 342 10.48 13.51 7.31
N ILE A 343 9.45 13.58 6.47
CA ILE A 343 8.19 12.85 6.65
C ILE A 343 8.30 11.49 5.95
N GLU A 344 8.45 10.42 6.71
CA GLU A 344 8.41 9.04 6.19
C GLU A 344 6.97 8.59 6.00
N SER A 345 6.40 8.79 4.80
CA SER A 345 5.24 8.03 4.35
C SER A 345 5.74 6.74 3.67
N ARG A 346 5.53 5.58 4.29
CA ARG A 346 5.75 4.28 3.63
C ARG A 346 4.43 3.85 3.01
N HIS A 347 4.08 4.40 1.86
CA HIS A 347 2.90 3.93 1.12
C HIS A 347 3.08 2.43 0.79
N LEU A 348 2.36 1.58 1.51
CA LEU A 348 2.33 0.14 1.28
C LEU A 348 1.58 -0.13 -0.03
N THR A 349 2.07 -1.08 -0.82
CA THR A 349 1.28 -1.61 -1.94
C THR A 349 0.01 -2.28 -1.41
N LYS A 350 -1.07 -2.36 -2.22
CA LYS A 350 -2.32 -3.03 -1.84
C LYS A 350 -2.11 -4.44 -1.30
N ARG A 351 -1.16 -5.19 -1.87
CA ARG A 351 -0.75 -6.50 -1.36
C ARG A 351 -0.12 -6.41 0.03
N GLN A 352 0.88 -5.54 0.21
CA GLN A 352 1.52 -5.35 1.52
C GLN A 352 0.52 -4.89 2.59
N LEU A 353 -0.44 -4.03 2.22
CA LEU A 353 -1.48 -3.57 3.13
C LEU A 353 -2.45 -4.70 3.48
N SER A 354 -2.83 -5.53 2.51
CA SER A 354 -3.67 -6.72 2.74
C SER A 354 -2.97 -7.75 3.64
N ASP A 355 -1.69 -8.02 3.39
CA ASP A 355 -0.86 -8.92 4.19
C ASP A 355 -0.72 -8.38 5.62
N MET A 356 -0.46 -7.06 5.77
CA MET A 356 -0.41 -6.38 7.06
C MET A 356 -1.74 -6.49 7.81
N ALA A 357 -2.86 -6.14 7.18
CA ALA A 357 -4.19 -6.20 7.79
C ALA A 357 -4.53 -7.63 8.20
N TRP A 358 -4.15 -8.63 7.39
CA TRP A 358 -4.33 -10.03 7.74
C TRP A 358 -3.49 -10.46 8.96
N ASN A 359 -2.21 -10.11 8.99
CA ASN A 359 -1.32 -10.41 10.13
C ASN A 359 -1.81 -9.75 11.42
N VAL A 360 -2.18 -8.46 11.38
CA VAL A 360 -2.73 -7.74 12.53
C VAL A 360 -4.02 -8.41 13.04
N ARG A 361 -4.91 -8.85 12.15
CA ARG A 361 -6.14 -9.57 12.53
C ARG A 361 -5.86 -10.93 13.14
N LYS A 362 -4.93 -11.69 12.56
CA LYS A 362 -4.52 -13.00 13.09
C LYS A 362 -3.93 -12.84 14.50
N LEU A 363 -3.05 -11.86 14.69
CA LEU A 363 -2.49 -11.55 15.99
C LEU A 363 -3.57 -11.07 16.96
N SER A 364 -4.49 -10.19 16.54
CA SER A 364 -5.59 -9.69 17.38
C SER A 364 -6.44 -10.83 17.96
N LYS A 365 -6.82 -11.82 17.13
CA LYS A 365 -7.55 -13.02 17.59
C LYS A 365 -6.74 -13.84 18.62
N LYS A 366 -5.42 -13.93 18.43
CA LYS A 366 -4.52 -14.66 19.33
C LYS A 366 -4.32 -13.90 20.65
N LEU A 367 -4.13 -12.59 20.61
CA LEU A 367 -3.94 -11.75 21.81
C LEU A 367 -5.23 -11.57 22.62
N GLY A 368 -6.38 -11.59 21.96
CA GLY A 368 -7.68 -11.57 22.64
C GLY A 368 -7.92 -12.80 23.51
N SER A 369 -7.33 -13.95 23.15
CA SER A 369 -7.51 -15.24 23.86
C SER A 369 -6.36 -15.59 24.81
N ILE A 370 -5.22 -14.91 24.74
CA ILE A 370 -4.03 -15.20 25.53
C ILE A 370 -3.78 -14.09 26.56
N LYS A 371 -3.45 -14.49 27.79
CA LYS A 371 -3.02 -13.57 28.84
C LYS A 371 -1.55 -13.20 28.65
N LEU A 372 -1.28 -11.93 28.37
CA LEU A 372 0.05 -11.38 28.17
C LEU A 372 0.68 -11.01 29.51
N ARG A 373 1.76 -11.71 29.90
CA ARG A 373 2.59 -11.31 31.03
C ARG A 373 3.64 -10.30 30.56
N LEU A 374 3.55 -9.07 31.06
CA LEU A 374 4.43 -7.98 30.72
C LEU A 374 5.43 -7.74 31.87
N THR A 375 6.71 -7.56 31.55
CA THR A 375 7.69 -7.09 32.53
C THR A 375 7.65 -5.57 32.58
N VAL A 376 6.74 -5.02 33.39
CA VAL A 376 6.53 -3.58 33.49
C VAL A 376 7.63 -2.95 34.36
N LYS A 377 8.38 -1.98 33.81
CA LYS A 377 9.32 -1.15 34.57
C LYS A 377 9.00 0.33 34.43
N ASN A 378 8.77 0.80 33.21
CA ASN A 378 8.50 2.19 32.89
C ASN A 378 7.00 2.40 32.59
N ILE A 379 6.32 3.13 33.47
CA ILE A 379 4.89 3.38 33.40
C ILE A 379 4.65 4.83 32.97
N PHE A 380 3.84 5.02 31.93
CA PHE A 380 3.46 6.33 31.41
C PHE A 380 2.03 6.68 31.83
N ILE A 381 1.85 7.76 32.61
CA ILE A 381 0.52 8.18 33.08
C ILE A 381 0.03 9.37 32.28
N VAL A 382 -1.17 9.24 31.72
CA VAL A 382 -1.89 10.31 31.03
C VAL A 382 -3.16 10.64 31.80
N SER A 383 -3.34 11.90 32.17
CA SER A 383 -4.57 12.40 32.78
C SER A 383 -5.20 13.47 31.88
N LYS A 384 -6.53 13.61 31.91
CA LYS A 384 -7.22 14.69 31.18
C LYS A 384 -6.62 16.05 31.56
N ALA A 385 -6.18 16.80 30.56
CA ALA A 385 -5.62 18.13 30.75
C ALA A 385 -6.67 19.10 31.34
N GLN A 386 -6.21 20.09 32.09
CA GLN A 386 -7.02 21.17 32.67
C GLN A 386 -8.09 20.74 33.71
N ASP A 387 -8.19 19.45 34.03
CA ASP A 387 -9.07 18.96 35.08
C ASP A 387 -8.30 18.86 36.41
N GLN A 388 -8.45 19.87 37.27
CA GLN A 388 -7.74 19.95 38.55
C GLN A 388 -8.10 18.81 39.50
N SER A 389 -9.33 18.29 39.40
CA SER A 389 -9.76 17.16 40.25
C SER A 389 -8.87 15.92 40.03
N LEU A 390 -8.35 15.76 38.81
CA LEU A 390 -7.51 14.63 38.43
C LEU A 390 -6.09 14.72 38.93
N VAL A 391 -5.58 15.90 39.25
CA VAL A 391 -4.22 16.06 39.77
C VAL A 391 -4.04 15.25 41.06
N SER A 392 -5.04 15.31 41.95
CA SER A 392 -5.08 14.54 43.20
C SER A 392 -5.09 13.02 42.95
N LEU A 393 -5.84 12.57 41.93
CA LEU A 393 -5.93 11.16 41.56
C LEU A 393 -4.64 10.66 40.90
N THR A 394 -4.04 11.47 40.02
CA THR A 394 -2.73 11.22 39.42
C THR A 394 -1.66 11.11 40.50
N ARG A 395 -1.66 12.00 41.51
CA ARG A 395 -0.77 11.89 42.69
C ARG A 395 -1.00 10.58 43.43
N LYS A 396 -2.26 10.20 43.68
CA LYS A 396 -2.62 8.95 44.39
C LYS A 396 -2.09 7.71 43.67
N VAL A 397 -2.31 7.60 42.36
CA VAL A 397 -1.81 6.47 41.55
C VAL A 397 -0.28 6.48 41.49
N THR A 398 0.32 7.65 41.27
CA THR A 398 1.79 7.81 41.19
C THR A 398 2.47 7.38 42.49
N ARG A 399 1.96 7.85 43.64
CA ARG A 399 2.45 7.44 44.96
C ARG A 399 2.33 5.93 45.16
N TRP A 400 1.19 5.34 44.81
CA TRP A 400 0.97 3.91 44.96
C TRP A 400 1.94 3.08 44.11
N LEU A 401 2.21 3.49 42.87
CA LEU A 401 3.19 2.85 41.99
C LEU A 401 4.64 3.02 42.47
N LEU A 402 4.95 4.16 43.09
CA LEU A 402 6.29 4.45 43.59
C LEU A 402 6.55 3.87 44.99
N SER A 403 5.53 3.37 45.68
CA SER A 403 5.67 2.78 47.01
C SER A 403 6.69 1.64 47.04
N LYS A 404 7.41 1.53 48.16
CA LYS A 404 8.32 0.40 48.45
C LYS A 404 7.60 -0.95 48.56
N ASP A 405 6.29 -0.96 48.78
CA ASP A 405 5.48 -2.16 48.96
C ASP A 405 5.09 -2.82 47.62
N ARG A 406 5.74 -2.43 46.52
CA ARG A 406 5.56 -3.01 45.18
C ARG A 406 6.62 -4.08 44.94
N ASP A 407 6.21 -5.16 44.28
CA ASP A 407 7.10 -6.28 43.93
C ASP A 407 8.22 -5.91 42.94
N SER A 408 8.13 -4.73 42.31
CA SER A 408 9.11 -4.23 41.35
C SER A 408 9.28 -2.71 41.48
N PRO A 409 10.50 -2.18 41.33
CA PRO A 409 10.77 -0.75 41.42
C PRO A 409 10.37 -0.05 40.12
N TYR A 410 9.10 0.32 39.98
CA TYR A 410 8.60 1.02 38.80
C TYR A 410 9.17 2.44 38.70
N VAL A 411 9.45 2.87 37.47
CA VAL A 411 9.73 4.25 37.08
C VAL A 411 8.44 4.82 36.51
N VAL A 412 7.97 5.94 37.07
CA VAL A 412 6.68 6.53 36.72
C VAL A 412 6.89 7.86 36.02
N TYR A 413 6.39 7.95 34.80
CA TYR A 413 6.41 9.17 33.99
C TYR A 413 5.06 9.87 34.09
N VAL A 414 5.06 11.11 34.57
CA VAL A 414 3.88 11.99 34.60
C VAL A 414 4.10 13.23 33.73
N GLU A 415 3.04 13.94 33.38
CA GLU A 415 3.14 15.12 32.50
C GLU A 415 4.02 16.20 33.13
N ARG A 416 4.94 16.83 32.37
CA ARG A 416 5.91 17.80 32.89
C ARG A 416 5.30 18.97 33.65
N ARG A 417 4.07 19.39 33.30
CA ARG A 417 3.36 20.45 34.04
C ARG A 417 3.08 20.10 35.51
N LEU A 418 3.15 18.83 35.90
CA LEU A 418 2.94 18.36 37.27
C LEU A 418 4.18 18.52 38.15
N GLU A 419 5.36 18.73 37.56
CA GLU A 419 6.62 18.92 38.28
C GLU A 419 6.55 20.10 39.27
N THR A 420 5.96 21.20 38.82
CA THR A 420 5.81 22.44 39.60
C THR A 420 4.42 22.64 40.19
N ASN A 421 3.50 21.68 40.01
CA ASN A 421 2.13 21.80 40.47
C ASN A 421 2.03 21.50 41.98
N ALA A 422 1.47 22.44 42.75
CA ALA A 422 1.37 22.34 44.21
C ALA A 422 0.49 21.17 44.68
N ASP A 423 -0.64 20.93 44.03
CA ASP A 423 -1.57 19.83 44.38
C ASP A 423 -0.99 18.46 44.05
N PHE A 424 -0.19 18.38 42.98
CA PHE A 424 0.58 17.17 42.69
C PHE A 424 1.72 16.98 43.68
N GLY A 425 2.38 18.07 44.09
CA GLY A 425 3.36 18.14 45.17
C GLY A 425 4.53 17.15 45.03
N ALA A 426 5.23 17.18 43.90
CA ALA A 426 6.29 16.22 43.56
C ALA A 426 7.39 16.10 44.64
N LEU A 427 7.86 17.24 45.18
CA LEU A 427 8.86 17.26 46.25
C LEU A 427 8.35 16.54 47.51
N GLN A 428 7.11 16.81 47.90
CA GLN A 428 6.50 16.16 49.06
C GLN A 428 6.30 14.66 48.81
N LEU A 429 5.98 14.26 47.57
CA LEU A 429 5.84 12.84 47.23
C LEU A 429 7.17 12.08 47.43
N VAL A 430 8.30 12.67 47.01
CA VAL A 430 9.63 12.08 47.21
C VAL A 430 10.04 12.09 48.69
N GLN A 431 9.64 13.11 49.45
CA GLN A 431 9.86 13.14 50.90
C GLN A 431 9.05 12.07 51.65
N ASP A 432 7.77 11.90 51.28
CA ASP A 432 6.86 10.91 51.86
C ASP A 432 7.29 9.47 51.50
N GLU A 433 7.84 9.28 50.31
CA GLU A 433 8.31 7.99 49.79
C GLU A 433 9.77 8.12 49.27
N PRO A 434 10.80 8.07 50.14
CA PRO A 434 12.20 8.28 49.74
C PRO A 434 12.67 7.33 48.63
N SER A 435 12.09 6.12 48.57
CA SER A 435 12.38 5.17 47.50
C SER A 435 12.03 5.68 46.10
N ALA A 436 11.18 6.70 45.97
CA ALA A 436 10.74 7.29 44.71
C ALA A 436 11.81 8.17 44.04
N GLU A 437 12.87 8.53 44.75
CA GLU A 437 13.97 9.34 44.23
C GLU A 437 14.58 8.69 42.97
N GLY A 438 14.74 9.48 41.90
CA GLY A 438 15.19 9.01 40.58
C GLY A 438 14.18 8.17 39.78
N ARG A 439 13.05 7.77 40.37
CA ARG A 439 12.00 6.96 39.71
C ARG A 439 10.76 7.76 39.29
N LEU A 440 10.52 8.93 39.89
CA LEU A 440 9.55 9.90 39.36
C LEU A 440 10.19 10.70 38.22
N LYS A 441 9.63 10.58 37.00
CA LYS A 441 10.11 11.25 35.79
C LYS A 441 8.98 12.02 35.12
N TYR A 442 9.36 12.89 34.19
CA TYR A 442 8.42 13.78 33.50
C TYR A 442 8.46 13.60 31.99
N TRP A 443 7.28 13.59 31.38
CA TRP A 443 7.12 13.51 29.92
C TRP A 443 6.54 14.79 29.33
N ASP A 444 6.91 15.04 28.07
CA ASP A 444 6.28 16.00 27.17
C ASP A 444 5.87 15.25 25.87
N PRO A 445 5.09 15.88 24.96
CA PRO A 445 4.70 15.21 23.72
C PRO A 445 5.89 14.74 22.87
N LYS A 446 7.01 15.46 22.92
CA LYS A 446 8.22 15.13 22.15
C LYS A 446 8.82 13.80 22.62
N LEU A 447 8.89 13.58 23.93
CA LEU A 447 9.40 12.31 24.51
C LEU A 447 8.57 11.10 24.04
N ALA A 448 7.24 11.23 24.04
CA ALA A 448 6.35 10.15 23.61
C ALA A 448 6.49 9.83 22.11
N GLN A 449 6.74 10.86 21.28
CA GLN A 449 6.92 10.71 19.84
C GLN A 449 8.29 10.15 19.45
N GLU A 450 9.36 10.64 20.08
CA GLU A 450 10.75 10.28 19.74
C GLU A 450 11.20 8.99 20.41
N GLN A 451 10.72 8.71 21.63
CA GLN A 451 11.17 7.57 22.44
C GLN A 451 10.01 6.71 22.97
N PRO A 452 9.07 6.26 22.11
CA PRO A 452 7.91 5.45 22.55
C PRO A 452 8.31 4.09 23.13
N HIS A 453 9.49 3.57 22.74
CA HIS A 453 10.06 2.32 23.22
C HIS A 453 10.51 2.36 24.69
N LEU A 454 10.58 3.54 25.32
CA LEU A 454 10.92 3.63 26.73
C LEU A 454 9.82 3.10 27.65
N PHE A 455 8.58 3.07 27.18
CA PHE A 455 7.41 2.81 28.02
C PHE A 455 6.90 1.38 27.83
N ASP A 456 6.75 0.65 28.93
CA ASP A 456 6.25 -0.73 28.91
C ASP A 456 4.74 -0.79 29.06
N PHE A 457 4.14 0.23 29.69
CA PHE A 457 2.73 0.26 30.05
C PHE A 457 2.22 1.69 30.17
N VAL A 458 0.99 1.93 29.72
CA VAL A 458 0.33 3.25 29.80
C VAL A 458 -0.92 3.16 30.66
N ILE A 459 -1.12 4.14 31.55
CA ILE A 459 -2.32 4.28 32.37
C ILE A 459 -3.01 5.60 32.01
N THR A 460 -4.29 5.54 31.65
CA THR A 460 -5.08 6.75 31.39
C THR A 460 -6.09 7.01 32.50
N LEU A 461 -6.15 8.24 32.99
CA LEU A 461 -7.10 8.73 33.99
C LEU A 461 -8.03 9.77 33.34
N GLY A 462 -9.26 9.37 33.00
CA GLY A 462 -10.24 10.28 32.40
C GLY A 462 -11.32 9.56 31.58
N GLY A 463 -11.87 10.26 30.59
CA GLY A 463 -12.83 9.69 29.62
C GLY A 463 -12.15 9.29 28.29
N ASP A 464 -12.96 8.89 27.32
CA ASP A 464 -12.51 8.42 25.99
C ASP A 464 -11.60 9.45 25.27
N GLY A 465 -11.83 10.76 25.45
CA GLY A 465 -10.95 11.81 24.90
C GLY A 465 -9.50 11.77 25.43
N THR A 466 -9.28 11.18 26.61
CA THR A 466 -7.94 10.93 27.18
C THR A 466 -7.25 9.77 26.48
N VAL A 467 -8.02 8.75 26.07
CA VAL A 467 -7.53 7.61 25.30
C VAL A 467 -7.16 8.06 23.88
N LEU A 468 -7.99 8.90 23.25
CA LEU A 468 -7.66 9.52 21.96
C LEU A 468 -6.40 10.39 22.06
N TYR A 469 -6.25 11.15 23.15
CA TYR A 469 -5.02 11.91 23.37
C TYR A 469 -3.80 11.00 23.52
N THR A 470 -3.97 9.86 24.18
CA THR A 470 -2.90 8.86 24.31
C THR A 470 -2.51 8.29 22.95
N SER A 471 -3.48 7.91 22.11
CA SER A 471 -3.21 7.51 20.72
C SER A 471 -2.46 8.60 19.95
N TRP A 472 -2.86 9.86 20.12
CA TRP A 472 -2.22 11.01 19.49
C TRP A 472 -0.75 11.21 19.93
N LEU A 473 -0.44 11.02 21.20
CA LEU A 473 0.95 11.10 21.70
C LEU A 473 1.85 10.04 21.06
N PHE A 474 1.31 8.84 20.80
CA PHE A 474 2.04 7.71 20.23
C PHE A 474 1.75 7.55 18.73
N GLN A 475 2.34 8.41 17.89
CA GLN A 475 2.22 8.37 16.41
C GLN A 475 2.94 7.17 15.74
N ARG A 476 3.39 6.18 16.52
CA ARG A 476 4.01 4.93 16.05
C ARG A 476 3.60 3.81 17.00
N ILE A 477 4.57 3.13 17.61
CA ILE A 477 4.37 2.07 18.59
C ILE A 477 3.58 2.60 19.79
N VAL A 478 2.50 1.89 20.13
CA VAL A 478 1.69 2.17 21.32
C VAL A 478 1.92 1.07 22.36
N PRO A 479 2.40 1.38 23.58
CA PRO A 479 2.43 0.40 24.68
C PRO A 479 1.01 -0.03 25.07
N PRO A 480 0.81 -1.18 25.74
CA PRO A 480 -0.50 -1.56 26.27
C PRO A 480 -1.10 -0.46 27.16
N VAL A 481 -2.32 -0.04 26.82
CA VAL A 481 -3.03 1.07 27.49
C VAL A 481 -4.15 0.53 28.38
N LEU A 482 -4.07 0.81 29.68
CA LEU A 482 -5.13 0.54 30.64
C LEU A 482 -5.85 1.84 31.00
N SER A 483 -7.16 1.87 30.75
CA SER A 483 -7.95 3.10 30.83
C SER A 483 -9.00 3.09 31.95
N PHE A 484 -8.80 3.94 32.96
CA PHE A 484 -9.72 4.15 34.07
C PHE A 484 -10.76 5.23 33.74
N ALA A 485 -12.03 4.86 33.84
CA ALA A 485 -13.17 5.78 33.83
C ALA A 485 -13.28 6.50 35.18
N LEU A 486 -13.49 7.82 35.12
CA LEU A 486 -13.66 8.70 36.29
C LEU A 486 -15.07 9.31 36.38
N GLY A 487 -16.01 8.71 35.64
CA GLY A 487 -17.42 9.07 35.55
C GLY A 487 -18.22 7.89 35.00
N SER A 488 -19.07 8.12 34.00
CA SER A 488 -19.65 7.01 33.23
C SER A 488 -18.55 6.27 32.46
N LEU A 489 -18.60 4.92 32.46
CA LEU A 489 -17.77 4.11 31.58
C LEU A 489 -18.09 4.47 30.12
N GLY A 490 -17.06 4.83 29.35
CA GLY A 490 -17.15 5.09 27.92
C GLY A 490 -16.93 3.81 27.09
N PHE A 491 -16.69 3.97 25.78
CA PHE A 491 -16.42 2.84 24.89
C PHE A 491 -14.96 2.39 24.91
N LEU A 492 -14.06 3.25 25.40
CA LEU A 492 -12.62 2.99 25.51
C LEU A 492 -12.13 2.90 26.95
N THR A 493 -12.87 3.49 27.88
CA THR A 493 -12.53 3.49 29.31
C THR A 493 -13.22 2.32 30.02
N ASN A 494 -12.51 1.21 30.15
CA ASN A 494 -13.07 -0.09 30.57
C ASN A 494 -12.89 -0.40 32.06
N PHE A 495 -12.08 0.36 32.80
CA PHE A 495 -11.78 0.08 34.20
C PHE A 495 -12.44 1.10 35.14
N ASN A 496 -12.98 0.62 36.26
CA ASN A 496 -13.47 1.50 37.31
C ASN A 496 -12.30 1.95 38.20
N PHE A 497 -12.10 3.26 38.32
CA PHE A 497 -11.03 3.82 39.15
C PHE A 497 -11.15 3.47 40.64
N ALA A 498 -12.36 3.20 41.15
CA ALA A 498 -12.54 2.80 42.54
C ALA A 498 -11.73 1.53 42.89
N ASP A 499 -11.47 0.67 41.91
CA ASP A 499 -10.75 -0.60 42.05
C ASP A 499 -9.36 -0.58 41.38
N TYR A 500 -8.74 0.60 41.25
CA TYR A 500 -7.50 0.75 40.49
C TYR A 500 -6.34 -0.10 41.03
N GLN A 501 -6.23 -0.27 42.36
CA GLN A 501 -5.14 -1.03 42.98
C GLN A 501 -5.22 -2.50 42.62
N ASN A 502 -6.41 -3.10 42.74
CA ASN A 502 -6.61 -4.51 42.37
C ASN A 502 -6.46 -4.71 40.86
N SER A 503 -7.00 -3.79 40.06
CA SER A 503 -6.87 -3.82 38.61
C SER A 503 -5.39 -3.80 38.17
N LEU A 504 -4.59 -2.89 38.71
CA LEU A 504 -3.16 -2.79 38.39
C LEU A 504 -2.34 -3.95 38.96
N ASN A 505 -2.63 -4.40 40.19
CA ASN A 505 -1.97 -5.57 40.77
C ASN A 505 -2.20 -6.82 39.90
N ASN A 506 -3.45 -7.08 39.52
CA ASN A 506 -3.79 -8.22 38.68
C ASN A 506 -3.14 -8.10 37.30
N ALA A 507 -3.13 -6.90 36.71
CA ALA A 507 -2.49 -6.63 35.43
C ALA A 507 -0.98 -6.93 35.46
N PHE A 508 -0.27 -6.46 36.47
CA PHE A 508 1.19 -6.61 36.57
C PHE A 508 1.62 -8.01 37.03
N ARG A 509 0.88 -8.62 37.97
CA ARG A 509 1.21 -9.95 38.50
C ARG A 509 0.78 -11.07 37.56
N ASP A 510 -0.49 -11.02 37.15
CA ASP A 510 -1.10 -12.15 36.46
C ASP A 510 -1.05 -12.00 34.92
N GLY A 511 -0.83 -10.78 34.43
CA GLY A 511 -0.85 -10.40 33.03
C GLY A 511 -2.19 -9.79 32.58
N VAL A 512 -2.23 -9.32 31.35
CA VAL A 512 -3.37 -8.60 30.75
C VAL A 512 -3.90 -9.28 29.49
N PHE A 513 -5.19 -9.13 29.21
CA PHE A 513 -5.73 -9.37 27.88
C PHE A 513 -5.68 -8.07 27.08
N VAL A 514 -5.31 -8.15 25.81
CA VAL A 514 -5.19 -6.97 24.94
C VAL A 514 -6.08 -7.15 23.72
N SER A 515 -6.92 -6.15 23.47
CA SER A 515 -7.69 -5.96 22.24
C SER A 515 -6.93 -4.97 21.35
N LEU A 516 -6.53 -5.42 20.16
CA LEU A 516 -5.93 -4.53 19.16
C LEU A 516 -7.05 -3.78 18.42
N ARG A 517 -7.05 -2.46 18.52
CA ARG A 517 -7.97 -1.59 17.80
C ARG A 517 -7.30 -1.04 16.55
N LEU A 518 -8.01 -1.11 15.42
CA LEU A 518 -7.58 -0.50 14.17
C LEU A 518 -7.32 1.00 14.38
N ARG A 519 -6.22 1.48 13.80
CA ARG A 519 -5.92 2.91 13.59
C ARG A 519 -5.84 3.19 12.10
N PHE A 520 -6.03 4.44 11.70
CA PHE A 520 -5.70 4.88 10.35
C PHE A 520 -4.37 5.61 10.33
N GLU A 521 -3.59 5.33 9.29
CA GLU A 521 -2.53 6.21 8.81
C GLU A 521 -3.15 7.16 7.79
N CYS A 522 -3.15 8.46 8.10
CA CYS A 522 -3.66 9.51 7.25
C CYS A 522 -2.53 10.38 6.71
N THR A 523 -2.37 10.42 5.39
CA THR A 523 -1.34 11.25 4.73
C THR A 523 -1.99 12.39 3.97
N ILE A 524 -1.54 13.61 4.24
CA ILE A 524 -1.98 14.82 3.55
C ILE A 524 -1.11 15.01 2.31
N MET A 525 -1.76 15.10 1.16
CA MET A 525 -1.13 15.21 -0.14
C MET A 525 -1.42 16.58 -0.71
N ARG A 526 -0.35 17.33 -0.99
CA ARG A 526 -0.41 18.69 -1.54
C ARG A 526 -0.22 18.68 -3.04
N SER A 527 -1.07 19.41 -3.74
CA SER A 527 -0.92 19.58 -5.19
C SER A 527 0.37 20.32 -5.52
N LYS A 528 1.17 19.80 -6.45
CA LYS A 528 2.33 20.51 -6.98
C LYS A 528 1.88 21.51 -8.05
N ALA A 529 2.45 22.71 -8.01
CA ALA A 529 2.35 23.63 -9.13
C ALA A 529 3.16 23.07 -10.31
N ARG A 530 2.53 22.79 -11.46
CA ARG A 530 3.25 22.53 -12.70
C ARG A 530 4.03 23.80 -13.08
N MET A 531 5.30 23.66 -13.49
CA MET A 531 6.00 24.77 -14.17
C MET A 531 5.18 25.14 -15.41
N ARG A 532 4.95 26.44 -15.63
CA ARG A 532 4.20 26.95 -16.79
C ARG A 532 4.84 26.42 -18.07
N ASP A 533 4.17 25.48 -18.72
CA ASP A 533 4.39 25.22 -20.13
C ASP A 533 3.90 26.47 -20.90
N PRO A 534 4.75 27.16 -21.68
CA PRO A 534 4.34 28.30 -22.49
C PRO A 534 3.22 27.98 -23.50
N HIS A 535 2.93 26.70 -23.75
CA HIS A 535 1.92 26.25 -24.71
C HIS A 535 0.59 25.81 -24.06
N SER A 536 0.51 25.68 -22.73
CA SER A 536 -0.72 25.30 -22.05
C SER A 536 -1.63 26.51 -21.84
N ARG A 537 -2.74 26.55 -22.58
CA ARG A 537 -3.80 27.55 -22.36
C ARG A 537 -4.55 27.18 -21.08
N SER A 538 -4.41 28.02 -20.05
CA SER A 538 -5.22 28.05 -18.80
C SER A 538 -4.84 27.10 -17.66
N LEU A 539 -5.00 27.60 -16.42
CA LEU A 539 -4.98 26.84 -15.16
C LEU A 539 -6.28 26.03 -14.94
N SER A 540 -7.26 26.15 -15.84
CA SER A 540 -8.61 25.56 -15.73
C SER A 540 -8.75 24.11 -16.20
N ASP A 541 -7.67 23.45 -16.65
CA ASP A 541 -7.71 22.10 -17.22
C ASP A 541 -7.19 21.00 -16.26
N ARG A 542 -6.99 21.32 -14.98
CA ARG A 542 -6.60 20.29 -13.99
C ARG A 542 -7.83 19.62 -13.42
N ASP A 543 -7.84 18.30 -13.47
CA ASP A 543 -8.87 17.46 -12.90
C ASP A 543 -8.22 16.48 -11.90
N LEU A 544 -8.73 16.48 -10.67
CA LEU A 544 -8.21 15.65 -9.59
C LEU A 544 -8.51 14.16 -9.88
N VAL A 545 -9.62 13.86 -10.54
CA VAL A 545 -9.97 12.50 -10.96
C VAL A 545 -8.91 11.97 -11.94
N GLU A 546 -8.60 12.73 -12.99
CA GLU A 546 -7.55 12.35 -13.96
C GLU A 546 -6.14 12.27 -13.35
N GLU A 547 -5.85 13.10 -12.34
CA GLU A 547 -4.56 13.06 -11.64
C GLU A 547 -4.40 11.84 -10.73
N LEU A 548 -5.48 11.34 -10.12
CA LEU A 548 -5.45 10.21 -9.19
C LEU A 548 -5.75 8.86 -9.83
N ILE A 549 -6.71 8.80 -10.77
CA ILE A 549 -7.19 7.56 -11.39
C ILE A 549 -7.09 7.54 -12.92
N GLY A 550 -6.67 8.65 -13.56
CA GLY A 550 -6.47 8.72 -15.00
C GLY A 550 -5.29 7.88 -15.51
N GLU A 551 -5.27 7.59 -16.80
CA GLU A 551 -4.24 6.77 -17.46
C GLU A 551 -2.86 7.45 -17.45
N GLU A 552 -1.79 6.65 -17.37
CA GLU A 552 -0.41 7.14 -17.27
C GLU A 552 -0.02 7.97 -18.49
N GLY A 553 0.12 9.26 -18.25
CA GLY A 553 0.58 10.21 -19.24
C GLY A 553 2.06 10.58 -19.07
N GLU A 554 2.54 10.77 -17.85
CA GLU A 554 3.86 11.34 -17.59
C GLU A 554 4.37 10.83 -16.24
N ASP A 555 5.67 10.54 -16.14
CA ASP A 555 6.39 10.16 -14.89
C ASP A 555 6.47 11.31 -13.86
N THR A 556 5.60 12.32 -13.95
CA THR A 556 5.62 13.46 -13.02
C THR A 556 4.65 13.24 -11.87
N LEU A 557 5.18 13.04 -10.67
CA LEU A 557 4.41 13.06 -9.42
C LEU A 557 3.64 14.39 -9.29
N THR A 558 2.30 14.34 -9.36
CA THR A 558 1.40 15.51 -9.31
C THR A 558 1.25 16.09 -7.89
N HIS A 559 1.58 15.30 -6.86
CA HIS A 559 1.42 15.66 -5.46
C HIS A 559 2.67 15.35 -4.63
N THR A 560 2.81 16.00 -3.47
CA THR A 560 3.81 15.68 -2.43
C THR A 560 3.14 15.43 -1.09
N PRO A 561 3.63 14.47 -0.29
CA PRO A 561 3.19 14.34 1.10
C PRO A 561 3.65 15.54 1.93
N ASP A 562 2.75 16.05 2.79
CA ASP A 562 3.01 17.17 3.71
C ASP A 562 3.05 16.72 5.17
N LYS A 563 2.04 15.98 5.64
CA LYS A 563 2.05 15.43 7.01
C LYS A 563 1.39 14.06 7.06
N VAL A 564 1.78 13.26 8.04
CA VAL A 564 1.22 11.93 8.31
C VAL A 564 0.76 11.88 9.77
N TYR A 565 -0.45 11.35 9.99
CA TYR A 565 -1.04 11.19 11.31
C TYR A 565 -1.57 9.78 11.52
N GLU A 566 -1.36 9.25 12.72
CA GLU A 566 -1.95 8.01 13.20
C GLU A 566 -3.14 8.33 14.11
N ILE A 567 -4.34 7.92 13.71
CA ILE A 567 -5.60 8.23 14.39
C ILE A 567 -6.38 6.98 14.79
N LEU A 568 -7.16 7.06 15.87
CA LEU A 568 -7.90 5.92 16.42
C LEU A 568 -9.37 5.89 15.99
N ASN A 569 -10.04 7.04 15.92
CA ASN A 569 -11.47 7.11 15.63
C ASN A 569 -11.74 7.45 14.17
N ASP A 570 -11.49 8.70 13.79
CA ASP A 570 -12.00 9.22 12.53
C ASP A 570 -11.17 10.39 11.98
N VAL A 571 -11.22 10.50 10.66
CA VAL A 571 -10.80 11.67 9.92
C VAL A 571 -12.01 12.28 9.25
N VAL A 572 -12.17 13.59 9.44
CA VAL A 572 -13.31 14.36 8.95
C VAL A 572 -12.82 15.42 7.99
N LEU A 573 -13.35 15.45 6.78
CA LEU A 573 -13.16 16.57 5.85
C LEU A 573 -14.46 17.38 5.81
N ASP A 574 -14.42 18.62 6.26
CA ASP A 574 -15.59 19.50 6.34
C ASP A 574 -15.37 20.87 5.68
N ARG A 575 -16.45 21.60 5.43
CA ARG A 575 -16.42 22.93 4.80
C ARG A 575 -15.71 24.02 5.62
N GLY A 576 -15.34 23.75 6.88
CA GLY A 576 -14.73 24.72 7.77
C GLY A 576 -15.62 25.95 8.02
N PRO A 577 -15.05 27.17 8.01
CA PRO A 577 -15.83 28.39 8.23
C PRO A 577 -16.67 28.81 7.02
N ASN A 578 -16.53 28.13 5.87
CA ASN A 578 -17.18 28.54 4.63
C ASN A 578 -18.71 28.40 4.74
N PRO A 579 -19.50 29.42 4.33
CA PRO A 579 -20.96 29.36 4.40
C PRO A 579 -21.58 28.45 3.34
N THR A 580 -20.84 28.12 2.29
CA THR A 580 -21.25 27.21 1.22
C THR A 580 -20.86 25.78 1.54
N MET A 581 -21.62 24.81 1.03
CA MET A 581 -21.28 23.39 1.13
C MET A 581 -19.91 23.12 0.48
N SER A 582 -19.18 22.16 1.05
CA SER A 582 -17.95 21.64 0.46
C SER A 582 -18.26 20.71 -0.72
N GLN A 583 -17.40 20.76 -1.73
CA GLN A 583 -17.35 19.78 -2.81
C GLN A 583 -16.16 18.87 -2.54
N ILE A 584 -16.42 17.57 -2.37
CA ILE A 584 -15.42 16.59 -1.94
C ILE A 584 -15.48 15.40 -2.88
N GLU A 585 -14.36 15.00 -3.45
CA GLU A 585 -14.25 13.76 -4.22
C GLU A 585 -13.76 12.63 -3.33
N LEU A 586 -14.52 11.53 -3.33
CA LEU A 586 -14.16 10.31 -2.63
C LEU A 586 -13.68 9.27 -3.64
N PHE A 587 -12.52 8.70 -3.35
CA PHE A 587 -11.92 7.60 -4.10
C PHE A 587 -11.69 6.41 -3.19
N GLY A 588 -11.82 5.21 -3.72
CA GLY A 588 -11.43 3.97 -3.07
C GLY A 588 -10.55 3.13 -3.99
N ASP A 589 -9.36 2.78 -3.52
CA ASP A 589 -8.29 2.20 -4.32
C ASP A 589 -8.06 2.97 -5.62
N ASP A 590 -8.52 2.44 -6.76
CA ASP A 590 -8.32 3.04 -8.08
C ASP A 590 -9.64 3.53 -8.70
N GLU A 591 -10.71 3.63 -7.91
CA GLU A 591 -12.04 4.04 -8.36
C GLU A 591 -12.44 5.38 -7.74
N HIS A 592 -13.00 6.26 -8.57
CA HIS A 592 -13.78 7.40 -8.09
C HIS A 592 -15.14 6.87 -7.66
N PHE A 593 -15.45 7.00 -6.38
CA PHE A 593 -16.73 6.54 -5.84
C PHE A 593 -17.82 7.55 -6.14
N THR A 594 -17.58 8.81 -5.76
CA THR A 594 -18.56 9.89 -5.97
C THR A 594 -17.96 11.25 -5.62
N THR A 595 -18.60 12.30 -6.13
CA THR A 595 -18.36 13.69 -5.71
C THR A 595 -19.51 14.12 -4.82
N LEU A 596 -19.20 14.41 -3.55
CA LEU A 596 -20.16 14.83 -2.53
C LEU A 596 -20.28 16.35 -2.48
N LEU A 597 -21.52 16.83 -2.48
CA LEU A 597 -21.88 18.17 -2.04
C LEU A 597 -22.51 18.05 -0.65
N ALA A 598 -21.77 18.45 0.37
CA ALA A 598 -22.12 18.19 1.77
C ALA A 598 -21.47 19.22 2.70
N ASP A 599 -21.89 19.24 3.98
CA ASP A 599 -21.11 19.92 5.02
C ASP A 599 -19.74 19.25 5.23
N GLY A 600 -19.64 17.95 4.92
CA GLY A 600 -18.39 17.20 4.93
C GLY A 600 -18.58 15.70 4.76
N ILE A 601 -17.50 14.96 4.99
CA ILE A 601 -17.46 13.49 5.02
C ILE A 601 -16.60 13.01 6.21
N CYS A 602 -17.01 11.92 6.82
CA CYS A 602 -16.34 11.27 7.95
C CYS A 602 -15.92 9.86 7.53
N ILE A 603 -14.64 9.53 7.67
CA ILE A 603 -14.10 8.18 7.51
C ILE A 603 -13.67 7.70 8.89
N ALA A 604 -14.30 6.63 9.40
CA ALA A 604 -14.15 6.16 10.76
C ALA A 604 -13.71 4.69 10.84
N THR A 605 -12.90 4.40 11.85
CA THR A 605 -12.59 3.02 12.26
C THR A 605 -13.82 2.40 12.94
N PRO A 606 -13.84 1.07 13.16
CA PRO A 606 -14.88 0.44 13.97
C PRO A 606 -14.94 1.00 15.39
N THR A 607 -13.81 1.43 15.94
CA THR A 607 -13.76 2.12 17.25
C THR A 607 -14.38 3.51 17.18
N GLY A 608 -14.12 4.26 16.10
CA GLY A 608 -14.75 5.55 15.82
C GLY A 608 -16.23 5.48 15.46
N SER A 609 -16.78 4.29 15.21
CA SER A 609 -18.19 4.11 14.84
C SER A 609 -19.18 4.67 15.88
N THR A 610 -18.79 4.71 17.16
CA THR A 610 -19.56 5.26 18.29
C THR A 610 -19.31 6.75 18.55
N ALA A 611 -18.41 7.38 17.80
CA ALA A 611 -17.99 8.77 17.99
C ALA A 611 -18.71 9.70 17.00
N TYR A 612 -17.97 10.52 16.25
CA TYR A 612 -18.57 11.51 15.35
C TYR A 612 -19.34 10.84 14.19
N ASN A 613 -18.88 9.67 13.73
CA ASN A 613 -19.61 8.85 12.77
C ASN A 613 -21.05 8.56 13.19
N LEU A 614 -21.30 8.20 14.45
CA LEU A 614 -22.65 7.93 14.95
C LEU A 614 -23.53 9.18 14.88
N ALA A 615 -22.98 10.34 15.26
CA ALA A 615 -23.69 11.62 15.23
C ALA A 615 -24.03 12.05 13.79
N ALA A 616 -23.17 11.72 12.82
CA ALA A 616 -23.41 11.96 11.40
C ALA A 616 -24.42 10.96 10.77
N GLY A 617 -24.94 10.00 11.54
CA GLY A 617 -25.92 9.01 11.08
C GLY A 617 -25.31 7.71 10.56
N GLY A 618 -24.02 7.47 10.80
CA GLY A 618 -23.32 6.23 10.49
C GLY A 618 -23.71 5.07 11.41
N SER A 619 -23.43 3.85 10.97
CA SER A 619 -23.75 2.63 11.74
C SER A 619 -22.76 2.37 12.88
N LEU A 620 -23.22 1.68 13.93
CA LEU A 620 -22.36 1.11 14.96
C LEU A 620 -21.64 -0.12 14.42
N SER A 621 -20.35 -0.27 14.74
CA SER A 621 -19.55 -1.44 14.35
C SER A 621 -18.81 -2.00 15.56
N HIS A 622 -18.72 -3.34 15.62
CA HIS A 622 -17.94 -4.00 16.66
C HIS A 622 -16.44 -3.70 16.45
N PRO A 623 -15.63 -3.42 17.48
CA PRO A 623 -14.24 -2.99 17.33
C PRO A 623 -13.32 -4.00 16.62
N GLU A 624 -13.71 -5.28 16.60
CA GLU A 624 -12.97 -6.37 15.93
C GLU A 624 -13.38 -6.56 14.46
N ASN A 625 -14.40 -5.85 13.98
CA ASN A 625 -14.81 -5.93 12.59
C ASN A 625 -13.73 -5.32 11.68
N PRO A 626 -13.27 -6.01 10.64
CA PRO A 626 -12.21 -5.53 9.75
C PRO A 626 -12.79 -4.59 8.68
N VAL A 627 -13.34 -3.45 9.10
CA VAL A 627 -14.09 -2.54 8.23
C VAL A 627 -13.73 -1.08 8.44
N ILE A 628 -13.95 -0.27 7.42
CA ILE A 628 -13.93 1.19 7.43
C ILE A 628 -15.37 1.68 7.24
N LEU A 629 -15.77 2.71 7.99
CA LEU A 629 -17.08 3.34 7.84
C LEU A 629 -16.92 4.69 7.15
N VAL A 630 -17.77 4.99 6.16
CA VAL A 630 -17.79 6.26 5.45
C VAL A 630 -19.18 6.87 5.56
N THR A 631 -19.26 8.07 6.14
CA THR A 631 -20.54 8.74 6.43
C THR A 631 -20.45 10.19 5.98
N ALA A 632 -21.37 10.62 5.11
CA ALA A 632 -21.46 12.02 4.73
C ALA A 632 -22.19 12.84 5.80
N ILE A 633 -21.79 14.11 5.95
CA ILE A 633 -22.34 15.04 6.94
C ILE A 633 -23.28 15.99 6.20
N CYS A 634 -24.58 15.91 6.48
CA CYS A 634 -25.60 16.75 5.85
C CYS A 634 -25.50 16.80 4.31
N ALA A 635 -25.37 15.64 3.66
CA ALA A 635 -25.25 15.57 2.21
C ALA A 635 -26.49 16.13 1.50
N HIS A 636 -26.28 16.96 0.49
CA HIS A 636 -27.36 17.44 -0.39
C HIS A 636 -27.81 16.34 -1.36
N THR A 637 -26.96 15.35 -1.62
CA THR A 637 -27.28 14.17 -2.42
C THR A 637 -28.19 13.22 -1.63
N LEU A 638 -29.48 13.17 -2.00
CA LEU A 638 -30.51 12.39 -1.30
C LEU A 638 -30.27 10.86 -1.27
N SER A 639 -29.41 10.35 -2.15
CA SER A 639 -29.08 8.94 -2.25
C SER A 639 -27.85 8.51 -1.45
N PHE A 640 -27.04 9.44 -0.92
CA PHE A 640 -25.85 9.05 -0.17
C PHE A 640 -26.25 8.42 1.17
N ARG A 641 -25.84 7.17 1.39
CA ARG A 641 -26.05 6.41 2.63
C ARG A 641 -24.68 6.07 3.23
N PRO A 642 -24.59 5.87 4.56
CA PRO A 642 -23.36 5.36 5.17
C PRO A 642 -22.88 4.08 4.49
N ILE A 643 -21.58 4.02 4.17
CA ILE A 643 -20.94 2.92 3.46
C ILE A 643 -20.02 2.18 4.43
N ILE A 644 -20.01 0.85 4.36
CA ILE A 644 -19.08 0.00 5.10
C ILE A 644 -18.18 -0.70 4.07
N LEU A 645 -16.87 -0.52 4.21
CA LEU A 645 -15.84 -0.99 3.29
C LEU A 645 -14.85 -1.89 4.02
N PRO A 646 -14.11 -2.78 3.33
CA PRO A 646 -13.06 -3.59 3.97
C PRO A 646 -11.92 -2.72 4.49
N ASP A 647 -11.26 -3.14 5.58
CA ASP A 647 -10.07 -2.47 6.15
C ASP A 647 -8.82 -2.50 5.25
N THR A 648 -8.88 -3.24 4.14
CA THR A 648 -7.81 -3.33 3.14
C THR A 648 -7.91 -2.29 2.02
N ILE A 649 -8.96 -1.47 2.00
CA ILE A 649 -9.12 -0.42 0.98
C ILE A 649 -8.30 0.82 1.35
N VAL A 650 -7.71 1.48 0.37
CA VAL A 650 -7.12 2.80 0.53
C VAL A 650 -8.12 3.85 0.08
N LEU A 651 -8.58 4.71 0.99
CA LEU A 651 -9.50 5.79 0.65
C LEU A 651 -8.73 7.09 0.38
N ARG A 652 -9.24 7.90 -0.53
CA ARG A 652 -8.77 9.28 -0.71
C ARG A 652 -9.95 10.22 -0.73
N MET A 653 -9.87 11.31 0.03
CA MET A 653 -10.86 12.38 0.01
C MET A 653 -10.17 13.68 -0.38
N GLY A 654 -10.57 14.24 -1.51
CA GLY A 654 -9.91 15.38 -2.14
C GLY A 654 -10.84 16.56 -2.36
N VAL A 655 -10.25 17.75 -2.44
CA VAL A 655 -10.95 18.97 -2.83
C VAL A 655 -10.74 19.16 -4.34
N PRO A 656 -11.77 19.11 -5.19
CA PRO A 656 -11.61 19.28 -6.63
C PRO A 656 -11.00 20.63 -7.01
N TYR A 657 -10.32 20.71 -8.16
CA TYR A 657 -9.72 21.97 -8.63
C TYR A 657 -10.74 23.07 -8.93
N ASP A 658 -11.95 22.70 -9.32
CA ASP A 658 -13.07 23.60 -9.59
C ASP A 658 -13.91 23.93 -8.34
N ALA A 659 -13.53 23.40 -7.16
CA ALA A 659 -14.21 23.68 -5.92
C ALA A 659 -14.15 25.18 -5.58
N ARG A 660 -15.30 25.74 -5.19
CA ARG A 660 -15.44 27.18 -4.90
C ARG A 660 -14.69 27.63 -3.65
N THR A 661 -14.46 26.72 -2.71
CA THR A 661 -13.85 26.98 -1.41
C THR A 661 -12.94 25.84 -0.99
N SER A 662 -11.97 26.14 -0.13
CA SER A 662 -11.18 25.13 0.57
C SER A 662 -12.07 24.26 1.49
N SER A 663 -11.51 23.14 1.92
CA SER A 663 -12.09 22.28 2.97
C SER A 663 -11.08 22.08 4.11
N TRP A 664 -11.51 21.52 5.23
CA TRP A 664 -10.70 21.35 6.44
C TRP A 664 -10.70 19.89 6.87
N ALA A 665 -9.52 19.27 6.91
CA ALA A 665 -9.32 17.94 7.44
C ALA A 665 -9.08 18.01 8.96
N SER A 666 -9.78 17.19 9.72
CA SER A 666 -9.69 17.06 11.17
C SER A 666 -9.35 15.61 11.54
N PHE A 667 -8.37 15.41 12.41
CA PHE A 667 -7.83 14.11 12.80
C PHE A 667 -8.15 13.82 14.27
N ASP A 668 -8.99 12.81 14.56
CA ASP A 668 -9.53 12.49 15.91
C ASP A 668 -10.14 13.72 16.64
N GLY A 669 -10.62 14.71 15.87
CA GLY A 669 -11.13 15.98 16.42
C GLY A 669 -10.08 16.88 17.08
N ARG A 670 -8.78 16.69 16.78
CA ARG A 670 -7.68 17.45 17.41
C ARG A 670 -7.01 18.43 16.45
N GLU A 671 -6.25 17.91 15.50
CA GLU A 671 -5.49 18.72 14.55
C GLU A 671 -6.37 19.05 13.36
N ARG A 672 -6.35 20.31 12.92
CA ARG A 672 -7.12 20.79 11.77
C ARG A 672 -6.20 21.39 10.73
N ILE A 673 -6.35 20.93 9.49
CA ILE A 673 -5.53 21.36 8.36
C ILE A 673 -6.43 21.72 7.20
N GLU A 674 -6.22 22.92 6.67
CA GLU A 674 -6.89 23.38 5.46
C GLU A 674 -6.35 22.62 4.23
N LEU A 675 -7.25 22.15 3.38
CA LEU A 675 -7.00 21.55 2.08
C LEU A 675 -7.48 22.52 1.00
N HIS A 676 -6.56 22.92 0.13
CA HIS A 676 -6.86 23.77 -1.02
C HIS A 676 -7.38 22.92 -2.19
N PRO A 677 -8.04 23.52 -3.19
CA PRO A 677 -8.34 22.84 -4.44
C PRO A 677 -7.12 22.10 -5.02
N GLY A 678 -7.30 20.81 -5.29
CA GLY A 678 -6.26 19.86 -5.68
C GLY A 678 -5.65 19.05 -4.53
N ASP A 679 -5.73 19.51 -3.28
CA ASP A 679 -5.20 18.74 -2.14
C ASP A 679 -6.13 17.58 -1.76
N TYR A 680 -5.57 16.51 -1.21
CA TYR A 680 -6.35 15.38 -0.71
C TYR A 680 -5.72 14.71 0.52
N VAL A 681 -6.52 13.92 1.23
CA VAL A 681 -6.07 13.06 2.32
C VAL A 681 -6.17 11.61 1.88
N THR A 682 -5.08 10.87 1.96
CA THR A 682 -5.05 9.41 1.83
C THR A 682 -5.28 8.78 3.20
N VAL A 683 -6.17 7.81 3.30
CA VAL A 683 -6.54 7.10 4.53
C VAL A 683 -6.36 5.61 4.30
N SER A 684 -5.60 4.95 5.18
CA SER A 684 -5.35 3.52 5.09
C SER A 684 -5.20 2.89 6.47
N ALA A 685 -5.35 1.58 6.59
CA ALA A 685 -5.11 0.89 7.85
C ALA A 685 -3.66 1.07 8.33
N SER A 686 -3.51 1.43 9.59
CA SER A 686 -2.20 1.60 10.22
C SER A 686 -1.55 0.26 10.55
N ARG A 687 -0.24 0.17 10.37
CA ARG A 687 0.59 -0.94 10.86
C ARG A 687 0.76 -0.95 12.39
N TYR A 688 0.36 0.12 13.06
CA TYR A 688 0.49 0.30 14.50
C TYR A 688 -0.89 0.33 15.16
N PRO A 689 -1.51 -0.83 15.45
CA PRO A 689 -2.80 -0.86 16.11
C PRO A 689 -2.70 -0.38 17.56
N PHE A 690 -3.80 0.14 18.08
CA PHE A 690 -3.87 0.60 19.46
C PHE A 690 -4.13 -0.60 20.40
N ALA A 691 -3.20 -0.86 21.30
CA ALA A 691 -3.24 -1.99 22.24
C ALA A 691 -4.08 -1.66 23.48
N ASN A 692 -5.38 -1.92 23.45
CA ASN A 692 -6.29 -1.64 24.56
C ASN A 692 -6.33 -2.80 25.56
N VAL A 693 -6.04 -2.55 26.83
CA VAL A 693 -6.12 -3.56 27.89
C VAL A 693 -7.59 -3.81 28.25
N LEU A 694 -7.96 -5.09 28.40
CA LEU A 694 -9.31 -5.52 28.76
C LEU A 694 -9.39 -5.92 30.25
N PRO A 695 -10.54 -5.66 30.92
CA PRO A 695 -10.78 -6.15 32.27
C PRO A 695 -10.91 -7.69 32.30
N PRO A 696 -10.67 -8.33 33.45
CA PRO A 696 -10.88 -9.77 33.61
C PRO A 696 -12.31 -10.19 33.24
N GLY A 697 -12.46 -11.20 32.39
CA GLY A 697 -13.77 -11.67 31.90
C GLY A 697 -14.36 -10.87 30.72
N GLY A 698 -13.66 -9.86 30.21
CA GLY A 698 -14.13 -8.99 29.12
C GLY A 698 -14.14 -9.60 27.70
N GLN A 699 -13.99 -10.92 27.56
CA GLN A 699 -14.06 -11.59 26.26
C GLN A 699 -15.54 -11.70 25.81
N GLY A 700 -15.96 -10.81 24.89
CA GLY A 700 -17.23 -10.91 24.16
C GLY A 700 -18.41 -10.10 24.71
N GLU A 701 -18.58 -9.97 26.03
CA GLU A 701 -19.74 -9.23 26.60
C GLU A 701 -19.54 -7.71 26.71
N GLY A 702 -18.28 -7.25 26.72
CA GLY A 702 -17.93 -5.87 27.04
C GLY A 702 -18.54 -4.84 26.10
N TRP A 703 -18.49 -5.07 24.79
CA TRP A 703 -18.99 -4.09 23.81
C TRP A 703 -20.51 -3.94 23.84
N VAL A 704 -21.26 -5.05 23.85
CA VAL A 704 -22.74 -5.02 23.92
C VAL A 704 -23.21 -4.38 25.22
N HIS A 705 -22.55 -4.71 26.35
CA HIS A 705 -22.84 -4.09 27.63
C HIS A 705 -22.55 -2.58 27.61
N SER A 706 -21.41 -2.16 27.04
CA SER A 706 -21.06 -0.74 26.89
C SER A 706 -22.08 0.00 26.02
N ILE A 707 -22.57 -0.57 24.91
CA ILE A 707 -23.63 0.08 24.14
C ILE A 707 -24.94 0.14 24.91
N SER A 708 -25.37 -0.98 25.51
CA SER A 708 -26.63 -1.01 26.27
C SER A 708 -26.65 0.02 27.38
N LYS A 709 -25.52 0.20 28.06
CA LYS A 709 -25.34 1.22 29.11
C LYS A 709 -25.29 2.64 28.55
N THR A 710 -24.49 2.90 27.53
CA THR A 710 -24.22 4.27 27.04
C THR A 710 -25.36 4.81 26.18
N LEU A 711 -26.01 3.96 25.39
CA LEU A 711 -27.16 4.33 24.53
C LEU A 711 -28.52 3.98 25.13
N ASN A 712 -28.57 3.47 26.38
CA ASN A 712 -29.78 2.94 27.01
C ASN A 712 -30.53 1.91 26.14
N TRP A 713 -29.78 1.09 25.39
CA TRP A 713 -30.33 0.07 24.49
C TRP A 713 -31.12 -0.95 25.31
N ASN A 714 -32.38 -1.21 24.95
CA ASN A 714 -33.34 -2.09 25.65
C ASN A 714 -33.88 -1.59 27.01
N SER A 715 -33.77 -0.30 27.31
CA SER A 715 -34.41 0.32 28.50
C SER A 715 -35.94 0.42 28.44
N ARG A 716 -36.56 0.13 27.29
CA ARG A 716 -38.02 0.22 27.10
C ARG A 716 -38.73 -0.92 27.83
N GLN A 717 -39.80 -0.61 28.57
CA GLN A 717 -40.63 -1.65 29.21
C GLN A 717 -41.15 -2.65 28.16
N LYS A 718 -41.00 -3.96 28.42
CA LYS A 718 -41.57 -5.02 27.57
C LYS A 718 -43.06 -4.77 27.41
N GLN A 719 -43.53 -4.71 26.16
CA GLN A 719 -44.97 -4.68 25.89
C GLN A 719 -45.63 -5.89 26.56
N LYS A 720 -46.73 -5.65 27.28
CA LYS A 720 -47.52 -6.74 27.85
C LYS A 720 -47.98 -7.63 26.71
N SER A 721 -47.79 -8.94 26.85
CA SER A 721 -48.31 -9.91 25.90
C SER A 721 -49.81 -9.72 25.74
N PHE A 722 -50.33 -9.85 24.52
CA PHE A 722 -51.76 -10.01 24.31
C PHE A 722 -52.21 -11.25 25.11
N LYS A 723 -53.22 -11.07 25.97
CA LYS A 723 -53.85 -12.16 26.71
C LYS A 723 -54.73 -12.99 25.79
#